data_AF-A0A967EJD1-F1
#
_entry.id   AF-A0A967EJD1-F1
#
_cell.length_a   1.000
_cell.length_b   1.000
_cell.length_c   1.000
_cell.angle_alpha   90.00
_cell.angle_beta   90.00
_cell.angle_gamma   90.00
#
_symmetry.space_group_name_H-M   'P 1'
#
loop_
_entity.id
_entity.type
_entity.pdbx_description
1 polymer ?
#
loop_
_entity_poly.entity_id
_entity_poly.type
_entity_poly.pdbx_seq_one_letter_code
_entity_poly.pdbx_strand_id
1 'polypeptide(L)'
;MTATLPPLAEIAVPAPRPDETYTLRLMDRDFTFHGLKRLLAAADISKTGDRVATLTAADEMEREAARAILSDLTVRHLYDRPLTTQDGRVDAVMRVNYDIDYVAFDAIADMTLGALKDHLLRTPTAEVRRLGRGLTGVMAAALAKLMDVHELILVARKAKRSAKARTLVGQTGTLSSRLQPNHPTDDLSCVSALVYTGLSMGSGDALLGINPAIDTIENVSALLTHLDRLRRETEVPTQICVLAHVKTQMACLKAGAPVEIMFQSLAGTERTLTDEFDVTVDVLDDAYRLMKEKGPLRDVARQFMYFETGQGSELTYAKHEGMDMTTCEALCYGLARRYDPFMVNNVTGFIGPETHRSDFEMIVSNLQDHFMGKLMGLPMGMAPCYTLHSEISMEGHQIATELLAAAGANYFMDVFLTVDRMLAYFDTSGHDDQTLREIHNAQPAPEYLQWALARGIFTQDETGEITRGPNWGNPRLFVSSKEELLTLLERVPAAYGLDSAGPRPSNSVSRQVRANLAIGRQAIQAELDGKRLPGLSFRNLRTRAPDKETHLGHPDTGAALAEDSTNALTPEGMDVQIIVSDGLSAEAVHYNVPDLLPVLMDGLQAHGLSIGQPILLPHGRVKVAEEIGDRLMPHLIISLIGERPGGDANASRSLSAYFAYRLDDEDVRQDAAIFSGNTNIRYEYSVVSNIHAGGLPPIEAGSVIVDKAVRILNARAAGNRLETMPSSPHAPFELHDKTDVGMTIN
;
A
#
# COMPACT_ATOMS: atom_id res chain seq x y z
N MET A 1 -11.07 -10.07 29.44
CA MET A 1 -12.14 -11.04 29.11
C MET A 1 -11.77 -11.66 27.78
N THR A 2 -11.63 -12.98 27.73
CA THR A 2 -11.28 -13.72 26.52
C THR A 2 -12.48 -13.72 25.57
N ALA A 3 -12.55 -12.76 24.65
CA ALA A 3 -13.42 -12.91 23.50
C ALA A 3 -12.81 -14.03 22.64
N THR A 4 -13.42 -15.21 22.68
CA THR A 4 -13.24 -16.22 21.64
C THR A 4 -13.80 -15.65 20.35
N LEU A 5 -13.02 -15.67 19.26
CA LEU A 5 -13.49 -15.24 17.95
C LEU A 5 -14.67 -16.15 17.55
N PRO A 6 -15.89 -15.62 17.36
CA PRO A 6 -17.02 -16.45 16.96
C PRO A 6 -16.74 -17.03 15.57
N PRO A 7 -16.97 -18.34 15.33
CA PRO A 7 -16.84 -18.92 14.00
C PRO A 7 -17.65 -18.13 12.97
N LEU A 8 -17.13 -17.98 11.75
CA LEU A 8 -17.79 -17.15 10.73
C LEU A 8 -19.23 -17.60 10.47
N ALA A 9 -19.47 -18.90 10.42
CA ALA A 9 -20.81 -19.46 10.21
C ALA A 9 -21.82 -19.10 11.31
N GLU A 10 -21.37 -18.73 12.51
CA GLU A 10 -22.22 -18.33 13.64
C GLU A 10 -22.57 -16.84 13.63
N ILE A 11 -21.89 -16.03 12.82
CA ILE A 11 -22.22 -14.61 12.66
C ILE A 11 -23.49 -14.51 11.82
N ALA A 12 -24.59 -14.15 12.50
CA ALA A 12 -25.89 -13.96 11.87
C ALA A 12 -25.89 -12.73 10.97
N VAL A 13 -26.35 -12.92 9.73
CA VAL A 13 -26.54 -11.86 8.75
C VAL A 13 -27.97 -11.97 8.22
N PRO A 14 -28.72 -10.86 8.09
CA PRO A 14 -30.02 -10.86 7.43
C PRO A 14 -29.93 -11.46 6.02
N ALA A 15 -31.01 -12.11 5.56
CA ALA A 15 -31.05 -12.59 4.19
C ALA A 15 -30.96 -11.39 3.21
N PRO A 16 -30.16 -11.48 2.13
CA PRO A 16 -30.13 -10.45 1.10
C PRO A 16 -31.54 -10.16 0.58
N ARG A 17 -31.83 -8.87 0.38
CA ARG A 17 -33.09 -8.41 -0.21
C ARG A 17 -32.84 -7.95 -1.65
N PRO A 18 -33.85 -8.06 -2.55
CA PRO A 18 -33.75 -7.48 -3.88
C PRO A 18 -33.47 -5.98 -3.84
N ASP A 19 -32.82 -5.47 -4.88
CA ASP A 19 -32.57 -4.03 -5.01
C ASP A 19 -33.87 -3.23 -5.08
N GLU A 20 -33.90 -2.15 -4.31
CA GLU A 20 -35.00 -1.18 -4.30
C GLU A 20 -34.68 -0.01 -5.22
N THR A 21 -35.74 0.63 -5.73
CA THR A 21 -35.62 1.88 -6.48
C THR A 21 -35.92 3.04 -5.56
N TYR A 22 -34.91 3.88 -5.32
CA TYR A 22 -35.03 5.11 -4.55
C TYR A 22 -35.26 6.29 -5.48
N THR A 23 -36.24 7.14 -5.18
CA THR A 23 -36.57 8.29 -6.02
C THR A 23 -36.74 9.55 -5.19
N LEU A 24 -36.23 10.67 -5.70
CA LEU A 24 -36.47 11.99 -5.13
C LEU A 24 -36.66 12.99 -6.26
N ARG A 25 -37.66 13.86 -6.12
CA ARG A 25 -37.81 15.03 -6.98
C ARG A 25 -37.21 16.25 -6.30
N LEU A 26 -36.20 16.85 -6.93
CA LEU A 26 -35.63 18.12 -6.47
C LEU A 26 -35.89 19.16 -7.56
N MET A 27 -36.71 20.16 -7.23
CA MET A 27 -37.25 21.14 -8.17
C MET A 27 -38.01 20.47 -9.34
N ASP A 28 -37.52 20.59 -10.56
CA ASP A 28 -38.08 20.07 -11.79
C ASP A 28 -37.39 18.79 -12.30
N ARG A 29 -36.38 18.28 -11.58
CA ARG A 29 -35.64 17.06 -11.93
C ARG A 29 -36.02 15.89 -11.02
N ASP A 30 -36.33 14.75 -11.62
CA ASP A 30 -36.54 13.48 -10.92
C ASP A 30 -35.21 12.69 -10.90
N PHE A 31 -34.77 12.29 -9.72
CA PHE A 31 -33.58 11.47 -9.51
C PHE A 31 -33.99 10.06 -9.12
N THR A 32 -33.30 9.05 -9.68
CA THR A 32 -33.61 7.64 -9.45
C THR A 32 -32.31 6.87 -9.23
N PHE A 33 -32.26 6.08 -8.16
CA PHE A 33 -31.13 5.20 -7.83
C PHE A 33 -31.65 3.78 -7.65
N HIS A 34 -31.10 2.82 -8.40
CA HIS A 34 -31.47 1.42 -8.29
C HIS A 34 -30.43 0.67 -7.45
N GLY A 35 -30.86 0.13 -6.30
CA GLY A 35 -30.02 -0.59 -5.37
C GLY A 35 -29.27 0.29 -4.38
N LEU A 36 -28.97 -0.28 -3.21
CA LEU A 36 -28.31 0.46 -2.12
C LEU A 36 -26.86 0.86 -2.49
N LYS A 37 -26.15 0.01 -3.24
CA LYS A 37 -24.78 0.32 -3.70
C LYS A 37 -24.73 1.59 -4.56
N ARG A 38 -25.66 1.73 -5.52
CA ARG A 38 -25.74 2.94 -6.37
C ARG A 38 -26.06 4.18 -5.55
N LEU A 39 -26.96 4.07 -4.58
CA LEU A 39 -27.30 5.19 -3.69
C LEU A 39 -26.09 5.64 -2.84
N LEU A 40 -25.37 4.70 -2.23
CA LEU A 40 -24.16 4.96 -1.44
C LEU A 40 -23.04 5.57 -2.29
N ALA A 41 -22.84 5.06 -3.50
CA ALA A 41 -21.84 5.57 -4.42
C ALA A 41 -22.17 6.99 -4.90
N ALA A 42 -23.43 7.25 -5.26
CA ALA A 42 -23.88 8.57 -5.69
C ALA A 42 -23.83 9.62 -4.57
N ALA A 43 -24.00 9.22 -3.31
CA ALA A 43 -23.96 10.11 -2.15
C ALA A 43 -22.54 10.55 -1.73
N ASP A 44 -21.49 9.88 -2.23
CA ASP A 44 -20.12 10.22 -1.88
C ASP A 44 -19.60 11.45 -2.63
N ILE A 45 -18.50 12.03 -2.14
CA ILE A 45 -17.70 12.96 -2.94
C ILE A 45 -17.11 12.26 -4.17
N SER A 46 -16.92 13.01 -5.25
CA SER A 46 -16.31 12.46 -6.47
C SER A 46 -14.81 12.22 -6.27
N LYS A 47 -14.37 10.98 -6.51
CA LYS A 47 -12.96 10.55 -6.49
C LYS A 47 -12.62 9.88 -7.82
N THR A 48 -11.35 9.91 -8.26
CA THR A 48 -10.99 9.35 -9.57
C THR A 48 -11.36 7.88 -9.70
N GLY A 49 -11.06 7.07 -8.68
CA GLY A 49 -11.39 5.64 -8.73
C GLY A 49 -12.87 5.42 -9.02
N ASP A 50 -13.75 6.02 -8.21
CA ASP A 50 -15.20 5.88 -8.36
C ASP A 50 -15.69 6.41 -9.73
N ARG A 51 -15.04 7.45 -10.30
CA ARG A 51 -15.36 7.93 -11.65
C ARG A 51 -14.99 6.91 -12.73
N VAL A 52 -13.79 6.32 -12.65
CA VAL A 52 -13.33 5.27 -13.58
C VAL A 52 -14.25 4.06 -13.53
N ALA A 53 -14.74 3.70 -12.33
CA ALA A 53 -15.72 2.64 -12.14
C ALA A 53 -17.17 3.04 -12.50
N THR A 54 -17.42 4.27 -12.98
CA THR A 54 -18.75 4.81 -13.32
C THR A 54 -19.75 4.82 -12.16
N LEU A 55 -19.25 4.98 -10.93
CA LEU A 55 -20.04 4.89 -9.70
C LEU A 55 -20.51 6.25 -9.16
N THR A 56 -19.89 7.36 -9.57
CA THR A 56 -20.19 8.69 -9.03
C THR A 56 -21.55 9.23 -9.47
N ALA A 57 -22.07 10.22 -8.74
CA ALA A 57 -23.13 11.10 -9.26
C ALA A 57 -22.62 11.88 -10.48
N ALA A 58 -23.51 12.18 -11.42
CA ALA A 58 -23.21 12.94 -12.64
C ALA A 58 -22.99 14.44 -12.36
N ASP A 59 -23.65 14.97 -11.32
CA ASP A 59 -23.49 16.35 -10.86
C ASP A 59 -23.75 16.46 -9.35
N GLU A 60 -23.50 17.64 -8.78
CA GLU A 60 -23.74 17.91 -7.35
C GLU A 60 -25.23 17.82 -6.97
N MET A 61 -26.16 18.07 -7.92
CA MET A 61 -27.59 17.99 -7.65
C MET A 61 -28.05 16.53 -7.47
N GLU A 62 -27.54 15.61 -8.29
CA GLU A 62 -27.74 14.17 -8.11
C GLU A 62 -27.11 13.68 -6.81
N ARG A 63 -25.92 14.17 -6.45
CA ARG A 63 -25.27 13.82 -5.17
C ARG A 63 -26.10 14.24 -3.97
N GLU A 64 -26.58 15.49 -3.96
CA GLU A 64 -27.44 15.97 -2.87
C GLU A 64 -28.81 15.27 -2.85
N ALA A 65 -29.34 14.87 -4.01
CA ALA A 65 -30.53 14.01 -4.06
C ALA A 65 -30.27 12.63 -3.43
N ALA A 66 -29.13 12.01 -3.73
CA ALA A 66 -28.71 10.75 -3.11
C ALA A 66 -28.52 10.90 -1.59
N ARG A 67 -27.87 11.97 -1.13
CA ARG A 67 -27.67 12.29 0.29
C ARG A 67 -28.98 12.55 1.02
N ALA A 68 -29.93 13.26 0.41
CA ALA A 68 -31.24 13.51 0.98
C ALA A 68 -32.02 12.20 1.20
N ILE A 69 -32.06 11.33 0.19
CA ILE A 69 -32.65 9.99 0.33
C ILE A 69 -31.92 9.20 1.42
N LEU A 70 -30.59 9.12 1.36
CA LEU A 70 -29.77 8.36 2.30
C LEU A 70 -29.99 8.84 3.74
N SER A 71 -30.09 10.15 3.96
CA SER A 71 -30.36 10.77 5.27
C SER A 71 -31.71 10.34 5.87
N ASP A 72 -32.72 10.08 5.03
CA ASP A 72 -34.06 9.68 5.46
C ASP A 72 -34.21 8.16 5.68
N LEU A 73 -33.25 7.34 5.23
CA LEU A 73 -33.23 5.90 5.51
C LEU A 73 -32.85 5.63 6.97
N THR A 74 -33.46 4.60 7.56
CA THR A 74 -33.12 4.17 8.93
C THR A 74 -31.82 3.40 8.98
N VAL A 75 -31.16 3.39 10.15
CA VAL A 75 -29.98 2.54 10.39
C VAL A 75 -30.34 1.06 10.16
N ARG A 76 -31.54 0.64 10.60
CA ARG A 76 -32.09 -0.70 10.34
C ARG A 76 -32.28 -0.98 8.85
N HIS A 77 -32.62 0.01 8.03
CA HIS A 77 -32.76 -0.18 6.58
C HIS A 77 -31.47 -0.69 5.95
N LEU A 78 -30.33 -0.14 6.37
CA LEU A 78 -29.00 -0.59 5.92
C LEU A 78 -28.64 -1.95 6.54
N TYR A 79 -28.91 -2.16 7.83
CA TYR A 79 -28.66 -3.44 8.51
C TYR A 79 -29.33 -4.62 7.78
N ASP A 80 -30.60 -4.43 7.46
CA ASP A 80 -31.48 -5.45 6.86
C ASP A 80 -31.14 -5.78 5.40
N ARG A 81 -30.20 -5.05 4.78
CA ARG A 81 -29.81 -5.17 3.37
C ARG A 81 -28.28 -5.30 3.24
N PRO A 82 -27.68 -6.44 3.65
CA PRO A 82 -26.25 -6.67 3.42
C PRO A 82 -25.92 -6.49 1.95
N LEU A 83 -24.80 -5.82 1.65
CA LEU A 83 -24.35 -5.71 0.27
C LEU A 83 -23.81 -7.08 -0.18
N THR A 84 -24.16 -7.49 -1.38
CA THR A 84 -23.78 -8.79 -1.93
C THR A 84 -22.66 -8.66 -2.96
N THR A 85 -22.03 -9.75 -3.32
CA THR A 85 -21.26 -9.89 -4.56
C THR A 85 -22.15 -9.77 -5.79
N GLN A 86 -21.57 -9.67 -6.99
CA GLN A 86 -22.30 -9.64 -8.25
C GLN A 86 -23.22 -10.86 -8.49
N ASP A 87 -22.86 -12.03 -7.94
CA ASP A 87 -23.67 -13.25 -7.97
C ASP A 87 -24.70 -13.34 -6.81
N GLY A 88 -24.87 -12.27 -6.03
CA GLY A 88 -25.93 -12.17 -5.01
C GLY A 88 -25.61 -12.82 -3.67
N ARG A 89 -24.34 -13.17 -3.39
CA ARG A 89 -23.93 -13.79 -2.12
C ARG A 89 -23.43 -12.75 -1.11
N VAL A 90 -23.60 -13.06 0.18
CA VAL A 90 -22.89 -12.34 1.26
C VAL A 90 -21.53 -13.02 1.42
N ASP A 91 -20.46 -12.28 1.14
CA ASP A 91 -19.09 -12.77 1.25
C ASP A 91 -18.59 -12.79 2.71
N ALA A 92 -17.40 -13.36 2.94
CA ALA A 92 -16.85 -13.48 4.29
C ALA A 92 -16.59 -12.13 4.97
N VAL A 93 -16.15 -11.11 4.23
CA VAL A 93 -15.83 -9.78 4.79
C VAL A 93 -17.10 -9.06 5.23
N MET A 94 -18.13 -9.08 4.39
CA MET A 94 -19.45 -8.56 4.71
C MET A 94 -20.03 -9.29 5.93
N ARG A 95 -19.89 -10.61 6.00
CA ARG A 95 -20.37 -11.39 7.16
C ARG A 95 -19.71 -10.94 8.46
N VAL A 96 -18.39 -10.76 8.48
CA VAL A 96 -17.66 -10.26 9.67
C VAL A 96 -18.18 -8.89 10.13
N ASN A 97 -18.61 -8.04 9.21
CA ASN A 97 -19.14 -6.71 9.54
C ASN A 97 -20.42 -6.74 10.40
N TYR A 98 -21.12 -7.87 10.47
CA TYR A 98 -22.30 -8.08 11.33
C TYR A 98 -21.96 -8.57 12.75
N ASP A 99 -20.69 -8.77 13.07
CA ASP A 99 -20.23 -8.97 14.45
C ASP A 99 -20.17 -7.60 15.16
N ILE A 100 -21.35 -7.12 15.56
CA ILE A 100 -21.59 -5.81 16.19
C ILE A 100 -22.15 -5.95 17.61
N ASP A 101 -22.09 -4.86 18.38
CA ASP A 101 -22.82 -4.75 19.65
C ASP A 101 -24.32 -4.52 19.38
N TYR A 102 -25.11 -5.59 19.46
CA TYR A 102 -26.55 -5.56 19.20
C TYR A 102 -27.33 -4.67 20.16
N VAL A 103 -26.88 -4.51 21.41
CA VAL A 103 -27.53 -3.61 22.38
C VAL A 103 -27.29 -2.15 21.99
N ALA A 104 -26.10 -1.83 21.50
CA ALA A 104 -25.81 -0.51 20.95
C ALA A 104 -26.58 -0.26 19.65
N PHE A 105 -26.68 -1.26 18.77
CA PHE A 105 -27.45 -1.19 17.53
C PHE A 105 -28.94 -0.94 17.78
N ASP A 106 -29.58 -1.71 18.66
CA ASP A 106 -31.02 -1.59 18.93
C ASP A 106 -31.40 -0.20 19.47
N ALA A 107 -30.48 0.50 20.14
CA ALA A 107 -30.69 1.85 20.62
C ALA A 107 -30.79 2.92 19.50
N ILE A 108 -30.27 2.62 18.31
CA ILE A 108 -30.20 3.56 17.16
C ILE A 108 -30.86 3.02 15.89
N ALA A 109 -31.26 1.74 15.87
CA ALA A 109 -31.71 1.04 14.68
C ALA A 109 -32.87 1.75 13.96
N ASP A 110 -33.81 2.33 14.73
CA ASP A 110 -35.00 2.97 14.18
C ASP A 110 -34.81 4.47 13.90
N MET A 111 -33.64 5.04 14.20
CA MET A 111 -33.30 6.40 13.80
C MET A 111 -33.01 6.45 12.30
N THR A 112 -33.34 7.57 11.65
CA THR A 112 -32.81 7.87 10.31
C THR A 112 -31.32 8.17 10.40
N LEU A 113 -30.58 7.99 9.31
CA LEU A 113 -29.15 8.32 9.26
C LEU A 113 -28.90 9.80 9.55
N GLY A 114 -29.76 10.70 9.07
CA GLY A 114 -29.74 12.11 9.42
C GLY A 114 -29.96 12.36 10.92
N ALA A 115 -30.94 11.68 11.53
CA ALA A 115 -31.18 11.78 12.97
C ALA A 115 -30.03 11.20 13.81
N LEU A 116 -29.40 10.11 13.35
CA LEU A 116 -28.22 9.53 14.00
C LEU A 116 -27.01 10.45 13.90
N LYS A 117 -26.74 11.04 12.72
CA LYS A 117 -25.70 12.08 12.54
C LYS A 117 -25.87 13.19 13.59
N ASP A 118 -27.07 13.75 13.66
CA ASP A 118 -27.47 14.77 14.62
C ASP A 118 -27.29 14.34 16.08
N HIS A 119 -27.63 13.09 16.37
CA HIS A 119 -27.46 12.51 17.70
C HIS A 119 -25.98 12.41 18.10
N LEU A 120 -25.11 11.91 17.20
CA LEU A 120 -23.66 11.80 17.44
C LEU A 120 -23.01 13.17 17.72
N LEU A 121 -23.47 14.22 17.03
CA LEU A 121 -22.98 15.59 17.23
C LEU A 121 -23.32 16.14 18.63
N ARG A 122 -24.50 15.83 19.16
CA ARG A 122 -24.93 16.26 20.51
C ARG A 122 -24.38 15.39 21.63
N THR A 123 -24.05 14.14 21.33
CA THR A 123 -23.77 13.11 22.33
C THR A 123 -22.36 13.25 22.94
N PRO A 124 -22.19 13.03 24.26
CA PRO A 124 -20.88 13.00 24.90
C PRO A 124 -19.98 11.86 24.40
N THR A 125 -18.66 12.03 24.56
CA THR A 125 -17.60 11.11 24.11
C THR A 125 -17.85 9.64 24.44
N ALA A 126 -18.21 9.32 25.69
CA ALA A 126 -18.37 7.93 26.12
C ALA A 126 -19.49 7.20 25.37
N GLU A 127 -20.56 7.92 25.07
CA GLU A 127 -21.74 7.37 24.42
C GLU A 127 -21.54 7.24 22.91
N VAL A 128 -20.84 8.18 22.26
CA VAL A 128 -20.42 8.03 20.84
C VAL A 128 -19.64 6.73 20.64
N ARG A 129 -18.68 6.44 21.52
CA ARG A 129 -17.88 5.20 21.48
C ARG A 129 -18.72 3.95 21.68
N ARG A 130 -19.77 4.01 22.52
CA ARG A 130 -20.68 2.89 22.74
C ARG A 130 -21.52 2.63 21.50
N LEU A 131 -22.16 3.66 20.95
CA LEU A 131 -23.05 3.57 19.79
C LEU A 131 -22.33 3.08 18.54
N GLY A 132 -21.11 3.55 18.29
CA GLY A 132 -20.34 3.16 17.11
C GLY A 132 -19.99 1.66 17.04
N ARG A 133 -19.97 0.95 18.18
CA ARG A 133 -19.80 -0.52 18.22
C ARG A 133 -21.03 -1.28 17.67
N GLY A 134 -22.19 -0.63 17.61
CA GLY A 134 -23.41 -1.16 17.01
C GLY A 134 -23.50 -0.93 15.49
N LEU A 135 -22.49 -0.32 14.87
CA LEU A 135 -22.50 -0.02 13.44
C LEU A 135 -21.72 -1.07 12.64
N THR A 136 -22.28 -1.43 11.48
CA THR A 136 -21.55 -2.12 10.40
C THR A 136 -20.72 -1.12 9.60
N GLY A 137 -19.76 -1.59 8.78
CA GLY A 137 -19.00 -0.73 7.87
C GLY A 137 -19.91 0.07 6.92
N VAL A 138 -20.95 -0.56 6.36
CA VAL A 138 -21.91 0.10 5.45
C VAL A 138 -22.62 1.29 6.11
N MET A 139 -22.98 1.17 7.39
CA MET A 139 -23.62 2.27 8.14
C MET A 139 -22.62 3.40 8.45
N ALA A 140 -21.38 3.05 8.78
CA ALA A 140 -20.33 4.04 9.02
C ALA A 140 -20.01 4.83 7.73
N ALA A 141 -19.92 4.15 6.58
CA ALA A 141 -19.76 4.76 5.27
C ALA A 141 -20.91 5.70 4.93
N ALA A 142 -22.15 5.27 5.17
CA ALA A 142 -23.33 6.11 4.94
C ALA A 142 -23.29 7.40 5.78
N LEU A 143 -22.91 7.32 7.06
CA LEU A 143 -22.73 8.51 7.90
C LEU A 143 -21.60 9.42 7.40
N ALA A 144 -20.47 8.85 7.00
CA ALA A 144 -19.33 9.60 6.48
C ALA A 144 -19.69 10.43 5.24
N LYS A 145 -20.56 9.90 4.37
CA LYS A 145 -21.06 10.56 3.15
C LYS A 145 -22.02 11.71 3.42
N LEU A 146 -22.64 11.75 4.60
CA LEU A 146 -23.58 12.79 5.03
C LEU A 146 -22.93 13.90 5.87
N MET A 147 -21.67 13.72 6.28
CA MET A 147 -20.96 14.66 7.16
C MET A 147 -20.06 15.61 6.36
N ASP A 148 -20.03 16.87 6.80
CA ASP A 148 -19.01 17.81 6.35
C ASP A 148 -17.67 17.60 7.07
N VAL A 149 -16.64 18.34 6.64
CA VAL A 149 -15.29 18.25 7.20
C VAL A 149 -15.25 18.51 8.71
N HIS A 150 -16.01 19.50 9.22
CA HIS A 150 -16.01 19.82 10.64
C HIS A 150 -16.68 18.72 11.47
N GLU A 151 -17.75 18.14 10.94
CA GLU A 151 -18.49 17.05 11.57
C GLU A 151 -17.65 15.76 11.63
N LEU A 152 -16.98 15.40 10.53
CA LEU A 152 -16.05 14.27 10.47
C LEU A 152 -14.96 14.39 11.55
N ILE A 153 -14.33 15.57 11.65
CA ILE A 153 -13.28 15.86 12.63
C ILE A 153 -13.83 15.77 14.06
N LEU A 154 -14.97 16.43 14.34
CA LEU A 154 -15.53 16.53 15.67
C LEU A 154 -15.94 15.16 16.23
N VAL A 155 -16.65 14.36 15.43
CA VAL A 155 -17.14 13.05 15.88
C VAL A 155 -15.98 12.06 16.01
N ALA A 156 -15.01 12.06 15.08
CA ALA A 156 -13.81 11.23 15.19
C ALA A 156 -13.03 11.52 16.47
N ARG A 157 -12.89 12.80 16.85
CA ARG A 157 -12.20 13.22 18.08
C ARG A 157 -12.88 12.70 19.34
N LYS A 158 -14.21 12.66 19.37
CA LYS A 158 -14.99 12.03 20.46
C LYS A 158 -14.77 10.51 20.50
N ALA A 159 -14.60 9.87 19.36
CA ALA A 159 -14.48 8.42 19.25
C ALA A 159 -13.03 7.88 19.48
N LYS A 160 -12.07 8.72 19.91
CA LYS A 160 -10.67 8.29 20.17
C LYS A 160 -10.59 7.05 21.07
N ARG A 161 -9.84 6.02 20.64
CA ARG A 161 -9.60 4.78 21.37
C ARG A 161 -8.11 4.52 21.52
N SER A 162 -7.69 4.06 22.70
CA SER A 162 -6.31 3.61 22.93
C SER A 162 -6.13 2.11 22.76
N ALA A 163 -4.89 1.69 22.48
CA ALA A 163 -4.48 0.29 22.43
C ALA A 163 -3.13 0.12 23.13
N LYS A 164 -2.86 -1.08 23.65
CA LYS A 164 -1.71 -1.38 24.52
C LYS A 164 -0.95 -2.60 24.03
N ALA A 165 0.28 -2.36 23.57
CA ALA A 165 1.33 -3.36 23.46
C ALA A 165 2.37 -3.09 24.56
N ARG A 166 3.64 -2.78 24.23
CA ARG A 166 4.58 -2.25 25.24
C ARG A 166 4.20 -0.82 25.62
N THR A 167 3.82 0.01 24.66
CA THR A 167 3.33 1.38 24.86
C THR A 167 1.81 1.46 24.85
N LEU A 168 1.26 2.45 25.57
CA LEU A 168 -0.15 2.80 25.51
C LEU A 168 -0.38 3.91 24.48
N VAL A 169 -0.75 3.52 23.26
CA VAL A 169 -0.96 4.44 22.13
C VAL A 169 -2.40 4.96 22.12
N GLY A 170 -2.59 6.21 21.68
CA GLY A 170 -3.93 6.78 21.45
C GLY A 170 -4.62 7.36 22.68
N GLN A 171 -3.89 7.69 23.76
CA GLN A 171 -4.46 8.43 24.88
C GLN A 171 -4.80 9.87 24.51
N THR A 172 -5.70 10.49 25.28
CA THR A 172 -5.94 11.93 25.18
C THR A 172 -4.66 12.68 25.56
N GLY A 173 -4.29 13.69 24.78
CA GLY A 173 -3.03 14.43 24.97
C GLY A 173 -1.78 13.73 24.42
N THR A 174 -1.93 12.59 23.72
CA THR A 174 -0.81 11.92 23.06
C THR A 174 -0.95 11.89 21.54
N LEU A 175 0.20 11.95 20.87
CA LEU A 175 0.36 11.71 19.44
C LEU A 175 1.62 10.87 19.23
N SER A 176 1.43 9.63 18.81
CA SER A 176 2.52 8.66 18.62
C SER A 176 3.00 8.64 17.17
N SER A 177 4.07 7.91 16.87
CA SER A 177 4.49 7.65 15.50
C SER A 177 5.03 6.24 15.29
N ARG A 178 4.80 5.71 14.09
CA ARG A 178 5.46 4.51 13.57
C ARG A 178 6.73 4.94 12.86
N LEU A 179 7.88 4.51 13.34
CA LEU A 179 9.16 4.72 12.67
C LEU A 179 9.33 3.69 11.56
N GLN A 180 9.48 4.15 10.32
CA GLN A 180 9.56 3.31 9.11
C GLN A 180 10.95 3.42 8.44
N PRO A 181 11.91 2.56 8.81
CA PRO A 181 13.27 2.64 8.32
C PRO A 181 13.48 1.77 7.07
N ASN A 182 12.69 1.99 6.02
CA ASN A 182 12.74 1.19 4.80
C ASN A 182 14.02 1.46 4.00
N HIS A 183 14.53 0.42 3.34
CA HIS A 183 15.68 0.50 2.43
C HIS A 183 15.39 -0.31 1.15
N PRO A 184 15.80 0.15 -0.05
CA PRO A 184 15.53 -0.56 -1.31
C PRO A 184 16.00 -2.02 -1.38
N THR A 185 16.96 -2.39 -0.53
CA THR A 185 17.53 -3.74 -0.46
C THR A 185 17.60 -4.28 0.98
N ASP A 186 16.85 -3.71 1.91
CA ASP A 186 16.85 -4.13 3.33
C ASP A 186 18.23 -4.09 4.02
N ASP A 187 19.07 -3.10 3.69
CA ASP A 187 20.41 -2.96 4.28
C ASP A 187 20.31 -2.64 5.78
N LEU A 188 20.81 -3.55 6.61
CA LEU A 188 20.72 -3.45 8.07
C LEU A 188 21.49 -2.24 8.66
N SER A 189 22.52 -1.75 7.97
CA SER A 189 23.26 -0.56 8.41
C SER A 189 22.41 0.70 8.20
N CYS A 190 21.77 0.82 7.03
CA CYS A 190 20.79 1.88 6.76
C CYS A 190 19.62 1.81 7.75
N VAL A 191 19.06 0.62 8.00
CA VAL A 191 18.01 0.43 9.00
C VAL A 191 18.44 0.97 10.36
N SER A 192 19.67 0.66 10.80
CA SER A 192 20.21 1.18 12.07
C SER A 192 20.29 2.71 12.06
N ALA A 193 20.80 3.31 10.98
CA ALA A 193 20.93 4.75 10.82
C ALA A 193 19.57 5.47 10.92
N LEU A 194 18.55 4.93 10.25
CA LEU A 194 17.19 5.48 10.24
C LEU A 194 16.50 5.32 11.59
N VAL A 195 16.65 4.16 12.25
CA VAL A 195 16.15 3.93 13.61
C VAL A 195 16.78 4.91 14.59
N TYR A 196 18.10 5.03 14.63
CA TYR A 196 18.78 5.95 15.56
C TYR A 196 18.39 7.40 15.32
N THR A 197 18.23 7.81 14.06
CA THR A 197 17.78 9.16 13.71
C THR A 197 16.37 9.42 14.23
N GLY A 198 15.37 8.59 13.90
CA GLY A 198 14.00 8.82 14.35
C GLY A 198 13.84 8.66 15.87
N LEU A 199 14.52 7.70 16.51
CA LEU A 199 14.56 7.59 17.97
C LEU A 199 15.07 8.87 18.63
N SER A 200 16.12 9.49 18.08
CA SER A 200 16.67 10.76 18.61
C SER A 200 15.69 11.94 18.49
N MET A 201 14.71 11.85 17.60
CA MET A 201 13.65 12.85 17.41
C MET A 201 12.39 12.54 18.25
N GLY A 202 12.41 11.46 19.03
CA GLY A 202 11.27 11.02 19.82
C GLY A 202 10.20 10.26 19.02
N SER A 203 10.56 9.68 17.88
CA SER A 203 9.67 8.89 17.02
C SER A 203 9.74 7.39 17.30
N GLY A 204 8.71 6.65 16.92
CA GLY A 204 8.70 5.18 17.03
C GLY A 204 8.07 4.66 18.32
N ASP A 205 7.36 5.51 19.06
CA ASP A 205 6.63 5.12 20.27
C ASP A 205 5.37 4.30 19.97
N ALA A 206 4.84 4.35 18.73
CA ALA A 206 3.82 3.42 18.28
C ALA A 206 4.42 2.10 17.78
N LEU A 207 5.50 2.14 17.00
CA LEU A 207 6.08 0.92 16.40
C LEU A 207 7.44 1.25 15.73
N LEU A 208 8.39 0.32 15.76
CA LEU A 208 9.47 0.24 14.77
C LEU A 208 9.05 -0.76 13.69
N GLY A 209 8.66 -0.27 12.52
CA GLY A 209 7.97 -1.07 11.50
C GLY A 209 8.59 -0.97 10.12
N ILE A 210 9.18 -2.05 9.61
CA ILE A 210 9.81 -2.09 8.28
C ILE A 210 8.89 -2.75 7.27
N ASN A 211 8.67 -2.12 6.12
CA ASN A 211 8.20 -2.82 4.91
C ASN A 211 9.43 -3.47 4.26
N PRO A 212 9.53 -4.82 4.22
CA PRO A 212 10.70 -5.46 3.63
C PRO A 212 10.66 -5.32 2.11
N ALA A 213 11.80 -5.03 1.49
CA ALA A 213 11.96 -5.14 0.04
C ALA A 213 11.94 -6.62 -0.40
N ILE A 214 12.35 -7.54 0.47
CA ILE A 214 12.42 -8.99 0.20
C ILE A 214 11.55 -9.75 1.22
N ASP A 215 10.41 -10.28 0.77
CA ASP A 215 9.48 -11.05 1.62
C ASP A 215 9.81 -12.55 1.64
N THR A 216 10.97 -12.90 2.20
CA THR A 216 11.34 -14.29 2.48
C THR A 216 11.47 -14.53 3.98
N ILE A 217 11.24 -15.77 4.44
CA ILE A 217 11.35 -16.13 5.87
C ILE A 217 12.72 -15.75 6.43
N GLU A 218 13.80 -15.95 5.67
CA GLU A 218 15.16 -15.64 6.09
C GLU A 218 15.37 -14.13 6.27
N ASN A 219 15.02 -13.32 5.26
CA ASN A 219 15.17 -11.87 5.32
C ASN A 219 14.27 -11.23 6.39
N VAL A 220 12.99 -11.64 6.44
CA VAL A 220 12.04 -11.17 7.46
C VAL A 220 12.52 -11.52 8.88
N SER A 221 13.07 -12.72 9.08
CA SER A 221 13.64 -13.11 10.39
C SER A 221 14.90 -12.29 10.74
N ALA A 222 15.75 -11.98 9.76
CA ALA A 222 16.93 -11.15 9.95
C ALA A 222 16.54 -9.71 10.35
N LEU A 223 15.58 -9.11 9.65
CA LEU A 223 15.05 -7.78 9.97
C LEU A 223 14.40 -7.73 11.36
N LEU A 224 13.55 -8.71 11.71
CA LEU A 224 12.94 -8.82 13.04
C LEU A 224 14.00 -8.93 14.15
N THR A 225 15.01 -9.78 13.95
CA THR A 225 16.10 -9.98 14.92
C THR A 225 16.92 -8.70 15.08
N HIS A 226 17.20 -8.00 13.99
CA HIS A 226 17.93 -6.75 14.00
C HIS A 226 17.16 -5.62 14.69
N LEU A 227 15.85 -5.49 14.42
CA LEU A 227 14.99 -4.54 15.13
C LEU A 227 14.91 -4.84 16.63
N ASP A 228 14.77 -6.11 17.03
CA ASP A 228 14.77 -6.49 18.46
C ASP A 228 16.12 -6.15 19.12
N ARG A 229 17.24 -6.39 18.43
CA ARG A 229 18.58 -6.02 18.89
C ARG A 229 18.67 -4.51 19.13
N LEU A 230 18.32 -3.69 18.14
CA LEU A 230 18.34 -2.22 18.25
C LEU A 230 17.44 -1.73 19.39
N ARG A 231 16.23 -2.31 19.51
CA ARG A 231 15.28 -2.00 20.58
C ARG A 231 15.87 -2.29 21.97
N ARG A 232 16.55 -3.43 22.13
CA ARG A 232 17.19 -3.83 23.40
C ARG A 232 18.40 -2.98 23.74
N GLU A 233 19.29 -2.73 22.78
CA GLU A 233 20.51 -1.94 22.98
C GLU A 233 20.19 -0.48 23.33
N THR A 234 19.17 0.10 22.70
CA THR A 234 18.72 1.45 23.02
C THR A 234 17.78 1.51 24.23
N GLU A 235 17.34 0.34 24.72
CA GLU A 235 16.38 0.15 25.82
C GLU A 235 15.02 0.83 25.59
N VAL A 236 14.70 1.14 24.33
CA VAL A 236 13.49 1.88 23.97
C VAL A 236 12.24 1.02 24.26
N PRO A 237 11.26 1.52 25.00
CA PRO A 237 10.06 0.77 25.34
C PRO A 237 9.05 0.88 24.20
N THR A 238 9.31 0.20 23.07
CA THR A 238 8.40 0.11 21.91
C THR A 238 8.38 -1.30 21.35
N GLN A 239 7.51 -1.57 20.39
CA GLN A 239 7.34 -2.87 19.73
C GLN A 239 7.96 -2.86 18.34
N ILE A 240 8.21 -4.05 17.79
CA ILE A 240 8.77 -4.24 16.44
C ILE A 240 7.79 -4.95 15.52
N CYS A 241 7.88 -4.67 14.22
CA CYS A 241 7.14 -5.35 13.18
C CYS A 241 7.92 -5.33 11.86
N VAL A 242 7.82 -6.41 11.11
CA VAL A 242 8.17 -6.44 9.69
C VAL A 242 6.90 -6.73 8.92
N LEU A 243 6.49 -5.80 8.07
CA LEU A 243 5.21 -5.77 7.37
C LEU A 243 5.23 -6.69 6.13
N ALA A 244 5.58 -7.95 6.37
CA ALA A 244 5.54 -9.03 5.38
C ALA A 244 4.13 -9.62 5.27
N HIS A 245 3.92 -10.52 4.32
CA HIS A 245 2.68 -11.30 4.27
C HIS A 245 2.44 -12.10 5.58
N VAL A 246 1.18 -12.18 6.03
CA VAL A 246 0.83 -12.83 7.32
C VAL A 246 1.32 -14.29 7.39
N LYS A 247 1.26 -15.04 6.29
CA LYS A 247 1.74 -16.43 6.25
C LYS A 247 3.26 -16.51 6.47
N THR A 248 4.04 -15.58 5.92
CA THR A 248 5.49 -15.48 6.14
C THR A 248 5.77 -15.19 7.61
N GLN A 249 5.09 -14.21 8.20
CA GLN A 249 5.26 -13.85 9.61
C GLN A 249 4.88 -15.01 10.55
N MET A 250 3.80 -15.74 10.26
CA MET A 250 3.44 -16.95 11.02
C MET A 250 4.54 -18.03 10.94
N ALA A 251 5.18 -18.20 9.77
CA ALA A 251 6.30 -19.12 9.61
C ALA A 251 7.54 -18.65 10.39
N CYS A 252 7.89 -17.36 10.34
CA CYS A 252 8.95 -16.74 11.14
C CYS A 252 8.72 -16.97 12.65
N LEU A 253 7.49 -16.72 13.14
CA LEU A 253 7.14 -16.94 14.55
C LEU A 253 7.26 -18.42 14.95
N LYS A 254 6.80 -19.35 14.09
CA LYS A 254 6.95 -20.80 14.33
C LYS A 254 8.42 -21.23 14.35
N ALA A 255 9.28 -20.56 13.57
CA ALA A 255 10.73 -20.76 13.55
C ALA A 255 11.48 -20.06 14.71
N GLY A 256 10.78 -19.28 15.54
CA GLY A 256 11.35 -18.64 16.73
C GLY A 256 11.80 -17.18 16.54
N ALA A 257 11.53 -16.55 15.39
CA ALA A 257 11.80 -15.12 15.20
C ALA A 257 10.89 -14.25 16.10
N PRO A 258 11.35 -13.06 16.53
CA PRO A 258 10.63 -12.23 17.49
C PRO A 258 9.51 -11.40 16.83
N VAL A 259 8.46 -12.06 16.32
CA VAL A 259 7.26 -11.38 15.77
C VAL A 259 6.43 -10.80 16.92
N GLU A 260 6.67 -9.54 17.31
CA GLU A 260 6.00 -8.89 18.44
C GLU A 260 4.59 -8.37 18.10
N ILE A 261 4.44 -7.79 16.92
CA ILE A 261 3.16 -7.36 16.32
C ILE A 261 3.03 -8.03 14.96
N MET A 262 1.87 -8.59 14.67
CA MET A 262 1.60 -9.30 13.41
C MET A 262 0.82 -8.41 12.45
N PHE A 263 1.41 -8.14 11.29
CA PHE A 263 0.86 -7.26 10.27
C PHE A 263 0.03 -8.01 9.21
N GLN A 264 -0.97 -7.35 8.62
CA GLN A 264 -1.55 -7.74 7.34
C GLN A 264 -2.29 -6.57 6.65
N SER A 265 -2.14 -6.40 5.35
CA SER A 265 -3.00 -5.52 4.54
C SER A 265 -4.38 -6.13 4.38
N LEU A 266 -5.44 -5.32 4.51
CA LEU A 266 -6.83 -5.75 4.36
C LEU A 266 -7.50 -5.12 3.14
N ALA A 267 -8.54 -5.79 2.66
CA ALA A 267 -9.47 -5.30 1.65
C ALA A 267 -10.91 -5.58 2.09
N GLY A 268 -11.84 -4.77 1.58
CA GLY A 268 -13.25 -4.74 1.90
C GLY A 268 -14.10 -5.76 1.17
N THR A 269 -13.52 -6.53 0.24
CA THR A 269 -14.16 -7.67 -0.43
C THR A 269 -13.36 -8.94 -0.26
N GLU A 270 -14.06 -10.06 -0.07
CA GLU A 270 -13.43 -11.38 0.03
C GLU A 270 -12.59 -11.67 -1.21
N ARG A 271 -13.10 -11.35 -2.40
CA ARG A 271 -12.42 -11.60 -3.66
C ARG A 271 -11.09 -10.84 -3.79
N THR A 272 -11.01 -9.60 -3.31
CA THR A 272 -9.73 -8.87 -3.30
C THR A 272 -8.77 -9.51 -2.30
N LEU A 273 -9.25 -9.86 -1.10
CA LEU A 273 -8.43 -10.53 -0.10
C LEU A 273 -7.87 -11.87 -0.59
N THR A 274 -8.69 -12.71 -1.20
CA THR A 274 -8.28 -14.06 -1.62
C THR A 274 -7.41 -14.04 -2.86
N ASP A 275 -7.82 -13.30 -3.89
CA ASP A 275 -7.20 -13.42 -5.20
C ASP A 275 -5.97 -12.51 -5.35
N GLU A 276 -5.93 -11.37 -4.63
CA GLU A 276 -4.84 -10.38 -4.77
C GLU A 276 -3.92 -10.38 -3.56
N PHE A 277 -4.46 -10.54 -2.35
CA PHE A 277 -3.67 -10.54 -1.13
C PHE A 277 -3.37 -11.94 -0.59
N ASP A 278 -3.90 -13.02 -1.19
CA ASP A 278 -3.71 -14.41 -0.77
C ASP A 278 -4.04 -14.67 0.72
N VAL A 279 -5.12 -14.03 1.20
CA VAL A 279 -5.58 -14.12 2.60
C VAL A 279 -7.07 -14.45 2.66
N THR A 280 -7.43 -15.32 3.61
CA THR A 280 -8.81 -15.55 4.02
C THR A 280 -9.01 -15.11 5.47
N VAL A 281 -10.27 -14.94 5.87
CA VAL A 281 -10.59 -14.66 7.28
C VAL A 281 -10.13 -15.81 8.19
N ASP A 282 -10.14 -17.06 7.73
CA ASP A 282 -9.61 -18.21 8.49
C ASP A 282 -8.10 -18.11 8.74
N VAL A 283 -7.33 -17.66 7.74
CA VAL A 283 -5.88 -17.42 7.90
C VAL A 283 -5.62 -16.34 8.94
N LEU A 284 -6.40 -15.25 8.93
CA LEU A 284 -6.31 -14.18 9.93
C LEU A 284 -6.70 -14.65 11.34
N ASP A 285 -7.74 -15.47 11.45
CA ASP A 285 -8.17 -16.11 12.68
C ASP A 285 -7.05 -17.01 13.26
N ASP A 286 -6.36 -17.79 12.42
CA ASP A 286 -5.23 -18.63 12.81
C ASP A 286 -4.00 -17.82 13.22
N ALA A 287 -3.69 -16.76 12.48
CA ALA A 287 -2.66 -15.78 12.81
C ALA A 287 -2.89 -15.16 14.20
N TYR A 288 -4.12 -14.72 14.47
CA TYR A 288 -4.52 -14.18 15.77
C TYR A 288 -4.36 -15.21 16.91
N ARG A 289 -4.83 -16.45 16.71
CA ARG A 289 -4.69 -17.54 17.71
C ARG A 289 -3.22 -17.86 17.98
N LEU A 290 -2.40 -17.92 16.92
CA LEU A 290 -0.97 -18.17 17.03
C LEU A 290 -0.26 -17.07 17.83
N MET A 291 -0.54 -15.80 17.56
CA MET A 291 0.02 -14.68 18.31
C MET A 291 -0.41 -14.69 19.78
N LYS A 292 -1.67 -15.05 20.06
CA LYS A 292 -2.16 -15.17 21.43
C LYS A 292 -1.45 -16.27 22.22
N GLU A 293 -1.13 -17.40 21.56
CA GLU A 293 -0.45 -18.53 22.18
C GLU A 293 1.07 -18.31 22.31
N LYS A 294 1.71 -17.84 21.22
CA LYS A 294 3.17 -17.86 21.05
C LYS A 294 3.82 -16.49 20.88
N GLY A 295 3.03 -15.41 20.79
CA GLY A 295 3.56 -14.06 20.61
C GLY A 295 4.51 -13.66 21.75
N PRO A 296 5.67 -13.03 21.46
CA PRO A 296 6.66 -12.65 22.47
C PRO A 296 6.13 -11.65 23.52
N LEU A 297 5.07 -10.90 23.19
CA LEU A 297 4.47 -9.90 24.07
C LEU A 297 3.21 -10.39 24.80
N ARG A 298 2.83 -11.68 24.71
CA ARG A 298 1.54 -12.19 25.20
C ARG A 298 1.23 -11.88 26.68
N ASP A 299 2.25 -11.71 27.52
CA ASP A 299 2.11 -11.45 28.95
C ASP A 299 2.00 -9.94 29.30
N VAL A 300 2.30 -9.05 28.34
CA VAL A 300 2.35 -7.59 28.55
C VAL A 300 1.37 -6.84 27.64
N ALA A 301 1.24 -7.29 26.39
CA ALA A 301 0.35 -6.69 25.41
C ALA A 301 -1.11 -7.13 25.61
N ARG A 302 -2.03 -6.17 25.42
CA ARG A 302 -3.47 -6.46 25.32
C ARG A 302 -3.88 -6.71 23.86
N GLN A 303 -3.19 -6.05 22.93
CA GLN A 303 -3.39 -6.19 21.49
C GLN A 303 -2.06 -6.43 20.77
N PHE A 304 -2.08 -7.18 19.67
CA PHE A 304 -0.87 -7.60 18.95
C PHE A 304 -1.05 -7.75 17.43
N MET A 305 -2.21 -7.36 16.88
CA MET A 305 -2.44 -7.30 15.43
C MET A 305 -2.25 -5.88 14.91
N TYR A 306 -1.73 -5.74 13.71
CA TYR A 306 -1.64 -4.48 12.97
C TYR A 306 -2.23 -4.68 11.57
N PHE A 307 -3.20 -3.86 11.21
CA PHE A 307 -3.76 -3.86 9.85
C PHE A 307 -3.50 -2.56 9.11
N GLU A 308 -3.33 -2.67 7.80
CA GLU A 308 -3.25 -1.51 6.91
C GLU A 308 -4.32 -1.59 5.84
N THR A 309 -4.92 -0.44 5.56
CA THR A 309 -6.07 -0.26 4.67
C THR A 309 -5.85 0.99 3.83
N GLY A 310 -6.71 1.26 2.85
CA GLY A 310 -6.58 2.43 2.00
C GLY A 310 -7.58 2.37 0.86
N GLN A 311 -8.25 3.48 0.61
CA GLN A 311 -9.23 3.56 -0.46
C GLN A 311 -8.58 3.27 -1.83
N GLY A 312 -9.18 2.33 -2.56
CA GLY A 312 -8.88 2.09 -3.98
C GLY A 312 -8.26 0.74 -4.31
N SER A 313 -7.93 -0.10 -3.32
CA SER A 313 -7.36 -1.43 -3.58
C SER A 313 -8.30 -2.31 -4.43
N GLU A 314 -9.55 -2.46 -4.02
CA GLU A 314 -10.56 -3.26 -4.70
C GLU A 314 -10.90 -2.71 -6.09
N LEU A 315 -10.80 -1.39 -6.24
CA LEU A 315 -11.07 -0.71 -7.51
C LEU A 315 -9.95 -0.96 -8.52
N THR A 316 -8.70 -0.87 -8.06
CA THR A 316 -7.50 -1.11 -8.87
C THR A 316 -7.52 -2.51 -9.48
N TYR A 317 -8.04 -3.49 -8.73
CA TYR A 317 -8.17 -4.88 -9.18
C TYR A 317 -9.54 -5.22 -9.80
N ALA A 318 -10.43 -4.24 -9.98
CA ALA A 318 -11.80 -4.44 -10.47
C ALA A 318 -12.61 -5.50 -9.68
N LYS A 319 -12.37 -5.56 -8.37
CA LYS A 319 -12.96 -6.50 -7.38
C LYS A 319 -13.77 -5.81 -6.30
N HIS A 320 -14.22 -4.58 -6.57
CA HIS A 320 -15.05 -3.77 -5.69
C HIS A 320 -16.54 -4.17 -5.70
N GLU A 321 -16.95 -5.14 -6.53
CA GLU A 321 -18.32 -5.69 -6.57
C GLU A 321 -19.42 -4.62 -6.77
N GLY A 322 -19.10 -3.51 -7.44
CA GLY A 322 -20.02 -2.37 -7.64
C GLY A 322 -20.22 -1.46 -6.43
N MET A 323 -19.42 -1.63 -5.38
CA MET A 323 -19.34 -0.71 -4.23
C MET A 323 -18.33 0.41 -4.53
N ASP A 324 -18.59 1.58 -3.96
CA ASP A 324 -17.66 2.72 -4.00
C ASP A 324 -16.50 2.55 -3.00
N MET A 325 -15.42 3.32 -3.19
CA MET A 325 -14.19 3.19 -2.40
C MET A 325 -14.38 3.43 -0.89
N THR A 326 -15.23 4.38 -0.47
CA THR A 326 -15.49 4.65 0.96
C THR A 326 -16.22 3.48 1.60
N THR A 327 -17.17 2.88 0.89
CA THR A 327 -17.89 1.70 1.38
C THR A 327 -16.95 0.50 1.50
N CYS A 328 -16.09 0.23 0.51
CA CYS A 328 -15.07 -0.82 0.61
C CYS A 328 -14.14 -0.62 1.81
N GLU A 329 -13.62 0.59 1.99
CA GLU A 329 -12.72 0.90 3.10
C GLU A 329 -13.38 0.73 4.48
N ALA A 330 -14.66 1.09 4.61
CA ALA A 330 -15.41 0.86 5.84
C ALA A 330 -15.56 -0.65 6.16
N LEU A 331 -15.65 -1.51 5.15
CA LEU A 331 -15.71 -2.96 5.34
C LEU A 331 -14.36 -3.52 5.84
N CYS A 332 -13.23 -2.95 5.41
CA CYS A 332 -11.91 -3.24 5.98
C CYS A 332 -11.90 -2.99 7.49
N TYR A 333 -12.50 -1.87 7.94
CA TYR A 333 -12.57 -1.55 9.37
C TYR A 333 -13.45 -2.51 10.16
N GLY A 334 -14.55 -2.98 9.58
CA GLY A 334 -15.36 -4.04 10.19
C GLY A 334 -14.57 -5.33 10.35
N LEU A 335 -13.79 -5.71 9.33
CA LEU A 335 -12.90 -6.87 9.41
C LEU A 335 -11.80 -6.68 10.46
N ALA A 336 -11.14 -5.53 10.49
CA ALA A 336 -10.10 -5.22 11.48
C ALA A 336 -10.63 -5.30 12.91
N ARG A 337 -11.86 -4.81 13.16
CA ARG A 337 -12.47 -4.75 14.50
C ARG A 337 -12.60 -6.12 15.16
N ARG A 338 -12.80 -7.18 14.36
CA ARG A 338 -12.90 -8.57 14.84
C ARG A 338 -11.74 -8.98 15.74
N TYR A 339 -10.53 -8.48 15.46
CA TYR A 339 -9.31 -8.94 16.11
C TYR A 339 -8.83 -8.06 17.27
N ASP A 340 -9.58 -7.00 17.62
CA ASP A 340 -9.13 -5.97 18.56
C ASP A 340 -7.65 -5.57 18.33
N PRO A 341 -7.33 -4.94 17.18
CA PRO A 341 -5.95 -4.71 16.79
C PRO A 341 -5.27 -3.68 17.70
N PHE A 342 -3.95 -3.74 17.73
CA PHE A 342 -3.13 -2.73 18.38
C PHE A 342 -3.13 -1.44 17.55
N MET A 343 -3.09 -1.58 16.22
CA MET A 343 -2.98 -0.49 15.27
C MET A 343 -3.79 -0.80 14.01
N VAL A 344 -4.44 0.22 13.46
CA VAL A 344 -4.99 0.19 12.10
C VAL A 344 -4.55 1.48 11.42
N ASN A 345 -3.76 1.35 10.36
CA ASN A 345 -3.24 2.48 9.61
C ASN A 345 -3.95 2.59 8.26
N ASN A 346 -4.36 3.80 7.91
CA ASN A 346 -4.85 4.08 6.56
C ASN A 346 -3.73 4.69 5.71
N VAL A 347 -3.61 4.28 4.44
CA VAL A 347 -2.65 4.79 3.44
C VAL A 347 -3.34 5.38 2.20
N THR A 348 -4.47 6.07 2.38
CA THR A 348 -5.19 6.69 1.26
C THR A 348 -4.31 7.74 0.56
N GLY A 349 -4.11 7.55 -0.75
CA GLY A 349 -3.21 8.32 -1.62
C GLY A 349 -1.94 7.57 -2.06
N PHE A 350 -1.70 6.37 -1.53
CA PHE A 350 -0.52 5.55 -1.83
C PHE A 350 -0.49 4.96 -3.26
N ILE A 351 -1.67 4.66 -3.82
CA ILE A 351 -1.79 3.96 -5.11
C ILE A 351 -1.39 4.89 -6.25
N GLY A 352 -2.12 5.98 -6.47
CA GLY A 352 -1.88 6.90 -7.58
C GLY A 352 -3.14 7.64 -8.05
N PRO A 353 -2.99 8.47 -9.11
CA PRO A 353 -4.06 9.30 -9.65
C PRO A 353 -5.29 8.52 -10.13
N GLU A 354 -5.14 7.22 -10.45
CA GLU A 354 -6.23 6.32 -10.82
C GLU A 354 -7.23 6.10 -9.67
N THR A 355 -6.83 6.34 -8.42
CA THR A 355 -7.73 6.31 -7.25
C THR A 355 -8.01 7.72 -6.73
N HIS A 356 -6.95 8.47 -6.43
CA HIS A 356 -7.00 9.82 -5.87
C HIS A 356 -6.04 10.72 -6.64
N ARG A 357 -6.58 11.67 -7.40
CA ARG A 357 -5.80 12.52 -8.28
C ARG A 357 -5.32 13.80 -7.61
N SER A 358 -6.17 14.42 -6.79
CA SER A 358 -5.96 15.78 -6.28
C SER A 358 -5.87 15.87 -4.76
N ASP A 359 -5.36 17.01 -4.27
CA ASP A 359 -5.33 17.35 -2.85
C ASP A 359 -6.71 17.19 -2.18
N PHE A 360 -7.76 17.69 -2.83
CA PHE A 360 -9.12 17.63 -2.28
C PHE A 360 -9.59 16.19 -2.06
N GLU A 361 -9.39 15.33 -3.06
CA GLU A 361 -9.79 13.92 -2.99
C GLU A 361 -9.05 13.20 -1.87
N MET A 362 -7.74 13.40 -1.76
CA MET A 362 -6.91 12.77 -0.73
C MET A 362 -7.28 13.28 0.69
N ILE A 363 -7.45 14.59 0.88
CA ILE A 363 -7.77 15.18 2.18
C ILE A 363 -9.11 14.65 2.70
N VAL A 364 -10.17 14.74 1.89
CA VAL A 364 -11.51 14.37 2.34
C VAL A 364 -11.64 12.87 2.57
N SER A 365 -11.03 12.05 1.70
CA SER A 365 -11.06 10.59 1.85
C SER A 365 -10.35 10.15 3.13
N ASN A 366 -9.18 10.72 3.43
CA ASN A 366 -8.49 10.48 4.71
C ASN A 366 -9.34 10.87 5.94
N LEU A 367 -10.13 11.95 5.86
CA LEU A 367 -11.03 12.34 6.94
C LEU A 367 -12.21 11.37 7.10
N GLN A 368 -12.78 10.89 5.98
CA GLN A 368 -13.80 9.85 6.00
C GLN A 368 -13.25 8.56 6.65
N ASP A 369 -12.07 8.13 6.22
CA ASP A 369 -11.37 6.93 6.70
C ASP A 369 -11.12 6.99 8.21
N HIS A 370 -10.54 8.10 8.68
CA HIS A 370 -10.31 8.34 10.08
C HIS A 370 -11.62 8.34 10.90
N PHE A 371 -12.66 9.02 10.41
CA PHE A 371 -13.97 9.05 11.06
C PHE A 371 -14.58 7.66 11.18
N MET A 372 -14.65 6.90 10.09
CA MET A 372 -15.27 5.57 10.05
C MET A 372 -14.55 4.62 11.00
N GLY A 373 -13.21 4.55 10.92
CA GLY A 373 -12.43 3.67 11.78
C GLY A 373 -12.53 4.05 13.26
N LYS A 374 -12.48 5.35 13.61
CA LYS A 374 -12.67 5.81 15.00
C LYS A 374 -14.07 5.49 15.51
N LEU A 375 -15.10 5.79 14.74
CA LEU A 375 -16.49 5.55 15.10
C LEU A 375 -16.71 4.05 15.37
N MET A 376 -16.18 3.17 14.53
CA MET A 376 -16.26 1.72 14.71
C MET A 376 -15.40 1.18 15.87
N GLY A 377 -14.63 2.03 16.53
CA GLY A 377 -13.85 1.68 17.71
C GLY A 377 -12.46 1.11 17.41
N LEU A 378 -11.82 1.55 16.33
CA LEU A 378 -10.44 1.15 16.01
C LEU A 378 -9.42 2.17 16.54
N PRO A 379 -8.20 1.72 16.89
CA PRO A 379 -7.09 2.61 17.26
C PRO A 379 -6.45 3.23 16.01
N MET A 380 -7.22 4.01 15.25
CA MET A 380 -6.79 4.56 13.95
C MET A 380 -5.58 5.49 14.08
N GLY A 381 -4.50 5.13 13.38
CA GLY A 381 -3.50 6.08 12.90
C GLY A 381 -3.69 6.35 11.42
N MET A 382 -2.99 7.36 10.93
CA MET A 382 -3.19 7.88 9.59
C MET A 382 -1.85 8.10 8.91
N ALA A 383 -1.77 7.72 7.64
CA ALA A 383 -0.65 8.00 6.75
C ALA A 383 -1.22 8.65 5.47
N PRO A 384 -1.74 9.89 5.56
CA PRO A 384 -2.10 10.62 4.35
C PRO A 384 -0.84 10.71 3.51
N CYS A 385 -0.87 10.20 2.29
CA CYS A 385 0.35 10.04 1.53
C CYS A 385 0.10 10.28 0.05
N TYR A 386 1.18 10.40 -0.72
CA TYR A 386 1.06 10.66 -2.14
C TYR A 386 2.22 10.13 -2.96
N THR A 387 2.03 10.11 -4.27
CA THR A 387 3.01 9.72 -5.27
C THR A 387 3.19 10.85 -6.28
N LEU A 388 4.37 10.96 -6.90
CA LEU A 388 4.68 12.11 -7.77
C LEU A 388 3.86 12.18 -9.07
N HIS A 389 3.20 11.10 -9.45
CA HIS A 389 2.32 11.06 -10.63
C HIS A 389 0.87 11.42 -10.31
N SER A 390 0.55 11.75 -9.05
CA SER A 390 -0.67 12.45 -8.67
C SER A 390 -0.47 13.98 -8.70
N GLU A 391 -1.58 14.70 -8.74
CA GLU A 391 -1.62 16.16 -8.57
C GLU A 391 -1.66 16.56 -7.08
N ILE A 392 -1.42 15.61 -6.17
CA ILE A 392 -1.35 15.86 -4.74
C ILE A 392 -0.02 16.55 -4.42
N SER A 393 -0.07 17.66 -3.71
CA SER A 393 1.07 18.48 -3.31
C SER A 393 1.54 18.16 -1.89
N MET A 394 2.76 18.60 -1.57
CA MET A 394 3.27 18.50 -0.19
C MET A 394 2.43 19.37 0.75
N GLU A 395 1.95 20.52 0.28
CA GLU A 395 1.04 21.40 1.01
C GLU A 395 -0.31 20.73 1.27
N GLY A 396 -0.90 20.05 0.28
CA GLY A 396 -2.12 19.26 0.45
C GLY A 396 -1.96 18.15 1.48
N HIS A 397 -0.84 17.42 1.41
CA HIS A 397 -0.46 16.44 2.43
C HIS A 397 -0.38 17.06 3.84
N GLN A 398 0.31 18.19 4.01
CA GLN A 398 0.42 18.88 5.30
C GLN A 398 -0.95 19.35 5.84
N ILE A 399 -1.83 19.82 4.96
CA ILE A 399 -3.20 20.19 5.32
C ILE A 399 -3.98 18.98 5.82
N ALA A 400 -3.91 17.83 5.12
CA ALA A 400 -4.54 16.59 5.57
C ALA A 400 -4.05 16.20 6.96
N THR A 401 -2.73 16.19 7.16
CA THR A 401 -2.09 15.80 8.42
C THR A 401 -2.52 16.68 9.60
N GLU A 402 -2.57 18.01 9.43
CA GLU A 402 -3.04 18.93 10.47
C GLU A 402 -4.52 18.69 10.82
N LEU A 403 -5.38 18.48 9.82
CA LEU A 403 -6.80 18.20 10.03
C LEU A 403 -7.02 16.86 10.76
N LEU A 404 -6.23 15.85 10.44
CA LEU A 404 -6.28 14.53 11.11
C LEU A 404 -5.74 14.58 12.55
N ALA A 405 -4.70 15.38 12.79
CA ALA A 405 -4.20 15.62 14.13
C ALA A 405 -5.25 16.35 14.99
N ALA A 406 -5.92 17.36 14.42
CA ALA A 406 -7.07 18.01 15.04
C ALA A 406 -8.25 17.03 15.27
N ALA A 407 -8.46 16.07 14.38
CA ALA A 407 -9.46 15.01 14.53
C ALA A 407 -9.07 13.95 15.59
N GLY A 408 -7.84 13.95 16.09
CA GLY A 408 -7.39 13.03 17.13
C GLY A 408 -6.87 11.68 16.62
N ALA A 409 -6.16 11.69 15.48
CA ALA A 409 -5.33 10.57 15.04
C ALA A 409 -4.47 10.04 16.20
N ASN A 410 -4.30 8.71 16.27
CA ASN A 410 -3.51 8.12 17.35
C ASN A 410 -2.01 8.23 17.08
N TYR A 411 -1.64 8.06 15.81
CA TYR A 411 -0.27 8.12 15.35
C TYR A 411 -0.22 8.48 13.87
N PHE A 412 0.96 8.94 13.45
CA PHE A 412 1.38 9.14 12.07
C PHE A 412 2.62 8.29 11.76
N MET A 413 3.20 8.49 10.59
CA MET A 413 4.41 7.83 10.12
C MET A 413 5.63 8.72 10.37
N ASP A 414 6.77 8.11 10.68
CA ASP A 414 8.09 8.73 10.57
C ASP A 414 8.84 8.06 9.43
N VAL A 415 8.69 8.64 8.25
CA VAL A 415 9.50 8.38 7.06
C VAL A 415 10.56 9.46 6.96
N PHE A 416 11.84 9.06 6.93
CA PHE A 416 12.95 9.98 7.03
C PHE A 416 12.92 11.07 5.95
N LEU A 417 12.79 12.32 6.39
CA LEU A 417 12.62 13.52 5.55
C LEU A 417 11.45 13.42 4.57
N THR A 418 10.35 12.74 4.93
CA THR A 418 9.10 12.57 4.15
C THR A 418 9.23 11.70 2.91
N VAL A 419 10.37 11.04 2.71
CA VAL A 419 10.68 10.35 1.45
C VAL A 419 10.91 8.87 1.71
N ASP A 420 9.96 8.03 1.28
CA ASP A 420 10.18 6.59 1.23
C ASP A 420 10.85 6.24 -0.10
N ARG A 421 12.05 5.69 0.03
CA ARG A 421 12.96 5.42 -1.10
C ARG A 421 12.84 4.00 -1.63
N MET A 422 12.15 3.11 -0.92
CA MET A 422 11.86 1.76 -1.39
C MET A 422 10.48 1.72 -2.04
N LEU A 423 9.46 2.26 -1.36
CA LEU A 423 8.07 2.28 -1.83
C LEU A 423 7.75 3.43 -2.79
N ALA A 424 8.70 4.37 -2.97
CA ALA A 424 8.61 5.48 -3.89
C ALA A 424 7.36 6.37 -3.67
N TYR A 425 7.09 6.70 -2.40
CA TYR A 425 5.98 7.55 -1.98
C TYR A 425 6.41 8.52 -0.87
N PHE A 426 5.53 9.46 -0.54
CA PHE A 426 5.80 10.54 0.41
C PHE A 426 4.76 10.57 1.51
N ASP A 427 5.22 10.77 2.74
CA ASP A 427 4.45 10.64 3.97
C ASP A 427 4.99 11.60 5.04
N THR A 428 4.43 11.58 6.24
CA THR A 428 4.95 12.33 7.38
C THR A 428 6.35 11.87 7.81
N SER A 429 7.09 12.78 8.44
CA SER A 429 8.41 12.53 9.03
C SER A 429 8.39 12.80 10.53
N GLY A 430 9.44 12.38 11.25
CA GLY A 430 9.60 12.72 12.68
C GLY A 430 9.62 14.23 12.96
N HIS A 431 9.99 15.04 11.96
CA HIS A 431 9.85 16.50 12.03
C HIS A 431 8.38 16.94 12.01
N ASP A 432 7.56 16.33 11.16
CA ASP A 432 6.11 16.58 11.12
C ASP A 432 5.46 16.15 12.42
N ASP A 433 5.75 14.94 12.90
CA ASP A 433 5.22 14.41 14.16
C ASP A 433 5.53 15.34 15.34
N GLN A 434 6.79 15.79 15.46
CA GLN A 434 7.19 16.70 16.52
C GLN A 434 6.54 18.09 16.36
N THR A 435 6.33 18.55 15.13
CA THR A 435 5.62 19.81 14.87
C THR A 435 4.18 19.73 15.35
N LEU A 436 3.48 18.64 15.02
CA LEU A 436 2.09 18.41 15.43
C LEU A 436 1.97 18.27 16.95
N ARG A 437 2.93 17.61 17.60
CA ARG A 437 3.01 17.53 19.07
C ARG A 437 3.08 18.92 19.70
N GLU A 438 3.88 19.82 19.14
CA GLU A 438 3.98 21.19 19.65
C GLU A 438 2.74 22.05 19.37
N ILE A 439 2.16 21.95 18.16
CA ILE A 439 0.93 22.68 17.80
C ILE A 439 -0.24 22.25 18.68
N HIS A 440 -0.37 20.95 18.95
CA HIS A 440 -1.51 20.40 19.69
C HIS A 440 -1.25 20.15 21.18
N ASN A 441 -0.09 20.55 21.70
CA ASN A 441 0.35 20.26 23.06
C ASN A 441 0.19 18.76 23.41
N ALA A 442 0.66 17.91 22.51
CA ALA A 442 0.60 16.46 22.63
C ALA A 442 1.99 15.89 22.92
N GLN A 443 2.01 14.71 23.54
CA GLN A 443 3.23 14.01 23.92
C GLN A 443 3.31 12.62 23.27
N PRO A 444 4.49 11.99 23.20
CA PRO A 444 4.58 10.56 22.90
C PRO A 444 3.83 9.71 23.95
N ALA A 445 3.72 8.41 23.70
CA ALA A 445 3.19 7.46 24.66
C ALA A 445 3.94 7.56 26.02
N PRO A 446 3.25 7.44 27.17
CA PRO A 446 3.84 7.77 28.47
C PRO A 446 5.10 6.96 28.82
N GLU A 447 5.12 5.67 28.47
CA GLU A 447 6.28 4.80 28.71
C GLU A 447 7.49 5.25 27.90
N TYR A 448 7.26 5.66 26.65
CA TYR A 448 8.29 6.17 25.77
C TYR A 448 8.80 7.55 26.20
N LEU A 449 7.90 8.43 26.64
CA LEU A 449 8.27 9.76 27.13
C LEU A 449 9.25 9.67 28.31
N GLN A 450 9.05 8.73 29.24
CA GLN A 450 9.98 8.52 30.35
C GLN A 450 11.38 8.13 29.87
N TRP A 451 11.46 7.21 28.90
CA TRP A 451 12.73 6.82 28.27
C TRP A 451 13.40 8.01 27.56
N ALA A 452 12.63 8.82 26.84
CA ALA A 452 13.15 9.97 26.10
C ALA A 452 13.64 11.09 27.03
N LEU A 453 12.95 11.33 28.16
CA LEU A 453 13.40 12.24 29.21
C LEU A 453 14.71 11.78 29.84
N ALA A 454 14.84 10.49 30.18
CA ALA A 454 16.06 9.93 30.75
C ALA A 454 17.28 10.05 29.82
N ARG A 455 17.04 10.22 28.52
CA ARG A 455 18.08 10.40 27.49
C ARG A 455 18.29 11.85 27.06
N GLY A 456 17.57 12.80 27.65
CA GLY A 456 17.64 14.22 27.27
C GLY A 456 17.16 14.51 25.84
N ILE A 457 16.40 13.59 25.24
CA ILE A 457 15.70 13.82 23.96
C ILE A 457 14.56 14.81 24.20
N PHE A 458 13.85 14.64 25.30
CA PHE A 458 12.94 15.66 25.85
C PHE A 458 13.47 16.14 27.19
N THR A 459 13.00 17.31 27.63
CA THR A 459 13.22 17.86 28.96
C THR A 459 11.90 18.29 29.56
N GLN A 460 11.78 18.15 30.88
CA GLN A 460 10.65 18.66 31.64
C GLN A 460 11.12 19.83 32.49
N ASP A 461 10.42 20.96 32.43
CA ASP A 461 10.73 22.12 33.26
C ASP A 461 10.06 22.05 34.66
N GLU A 462 10.28 23.07 35.49
CA GLU A 462 9.73 23.14 36.86
C GLU A 462 8.19 23.22 36.89
N THR A 463 7.56 23.65 35.79
CA THR A 463 6.09 23.73 35.66
C THR A 463 5.49 22.41 35.17
N GLY A 464 6.33 21.46 34.76
CA GLY A 464 5.94 20.18 34.19
C GLY A 464 5.78 20.20 32.67
N GLU A 465 6.09 21.32 32.00
CA GLU A 465 6.05 21.46 30.54
C GLU A 465 7.15 20.62 29.90
N ILE A 466 6.78 19.84 28.88
CA ILE A 466 7.71 19.00 28.13
C ILE A 466 8.10 19.72 26.85
N THR A 467 9.42 19.86 26.65
CA THR A 467 10.01 20.49 25.46
C THR A 467 11.12 19.62 24.88
N ARG A 468 11.57 19.93 23.67
CA ARG A 468 12.75 19.28 23.07
C ARG A 468 13.99 19.52 23.93
N GLY A 469 14.67 18.45 24.28
CA GLY A 469 15.91 18.49 25.05
C GLY A 469 17.16 18.68 24.18
N PRO A 470 18.34 18.77 24.79
CA PRO A 470 19.60 19.00 24.08
C PRO A 470 20.02 17.86 23.16
N ASN A 471 19.47 16.64 23.33
CA ASN A 471 19.76 15.49 22.47
C ASN A 471 18.68 15.25 21.41
N TRP A 472 17.66 16.11 21.32
CA TRP A 472 16.66 15.98 20.27
C TRP A 472 17.29 16.11 18.88
N GLY A 473 17.03 15.14 17.99
CA GLY A 473 17.59 15.07 16.64
C GLY A 473 19.07 14.69 16.58
N ASN A 474 19.67 14.22 17.69
CA ASN A 474 21.08 13.83 17.76
C ASN A 474 21.26 12.30 17.80
N PRO A 475 21.40 11.60 16.65
CA PRO A 475 21.59 10.15 16.62
C PRO A 475 22.93 9.69 17.20
N ARG A 476 23.88 10.60 17.48
CA ARG A 476 25.14 10.25 18.18
C ARG A 476 24.91 9.61 19.54
N LEU A 477 23.72 9.80 20.12
CA LEU A 477 23.31 9.19 21.37
C LEU A 477 23.37 7.65 21.35
N PHE A 478 23.24 7.04 20.16
CA PHE A 478 23.10 5.59 20.00
C PHE A 478 24.29 4.91 19.31
N VAL A 479 25.35 5.66 19.02
CA VAL A 479 26.58 5.13 18.39
C VAL A 479 27.80 5.42 19.26
N SER A 480 28.86 4.64 19.06
CA SER A 480 30.09 4.76 19.85
C SER A 480 30.99 5.93 19.43
N SER A 481 30.88 6.38 18.18
CA SER A 481 31.78 7.39 17.59
C SER A 481 31.12 8.25 16.50
N LYS A 482 31.79 9.32 16.07
CA LYS A 482 31.31 10.15 14.95
C LYS A 482 31.45 9.42 13.62
N GLU A 483 32.55 8.70 13.50
CA GLU A 483 32.97 7.97 12.33
C GLU A 483 31.95 6.85 12.04
N GLU A 484 31.52 6.12 13.07
CA GLU A 484 30.45 5.12 12.95
C GLU A 484 29.15 5.73 12.40
N LEU A 485 28.68 6.86 12.96
CA LEU A 485 27.47 7.53 12.47
C LEU A 485 27.60 7.95 11.00
N LEU A 486 28.75 8.48 10.60
CA LEU A 486 28.98 8.88 9.21
C LEU A 486 28.95 7.67 8.27
N THR A 487 29.59 6.55 8.64
CA THR A 487 29.54 5.31 7.86
C THR A 487 28.12 4.76 7.74
N LEU A 488 27.31 4.85 8.80
CA LEU A 488 25.90 4.46 8.76
C LEU A 488 25.09 5.36 7.81
N LEU A 489 25.28 6.68 7.89
CA LEU A 489 24.56 7.65 7.07
C LEU A 489 24.94 7.59 5.58
N GLU A 490 26.18 7.21 5.25
CA GLU A 490 26.61 6.96 3.86
C GLU A 490 25.80 5.85 3.18
N ARG A 491 25.21 4.94 3.96
CA ARG A 491 24.34 3.87 3.46
C ARG A 491 22.89 4.30 3.29
N VAL A 492 22.50 5.46 3.80
CA VAL A 492 21.13 5.97 3.66
C VAL A 492 21.06 6.74 2.34
N PRO A 493 20.34 6.23 1.31
CA PRO A 493 20.17 6.98 0.08
C PRO A 493 19.53 8.33 0.42
N ALA A 494 19.81 9.37 -0.35
CA ALA A 494 19.29 10.72 -0.14
C ALA A 494 19.12 11.21 1.32
N ALA A 495 20.14 10.94 2.14
CA ALA A 495 20.36 11.65 3.38
C ALA A 495 20.88 13.06 3.09
N TYR A 496 19.97 14.04 3.02
CA TYR A 496 20.31 15.44 2.74
C TYR A 496 20.83 16.23 3.95
N GLY A 497 21.14 15.53 5.04
CA GLY A 497 21.57 16.10 6.32
C GLY A 497 20.55 15.90 7.44
N LEU A 498 21.00 16.17 8.67
CA LEU A 498 20.22 16.03 9.91
C LEU A 498 19.87 17.38 10.55
N ASP A 499 20.35 18.48 9.97
CA ASP A 499 20.21 19.81 10.54
C ASP A 499 18.74 20.24 10.63
N SER A 500 18.33 20.67 11.83
CA SER A 500 16.96 21.07 12.15
C SER A 500 16.89 22.54 12.59
N ALA A 501 15.74 23.18 12.37
CA ALA A 501 15.39 24.52 12.85
C ALA A 501 14.10 24.42 13.67
N GLY A 502 14.23 24.24 14.99
CA GLY A 502 13.10 23.85 15.83
C GLY A 502 12.64 22.42 15.48
N PRO A 503 11.32 22.15 15.33
CA PRO A 503 10.82 20.82 15.02
C PRO A 503 10.88 20.52 13.52
N ARG A 504 11.34 21.47 12.69
CA ARG A 504 11.38 21.35 11.23
C ARG A 504 12.80 21.05 10.75
N PRO A 505 12.97 20.44 9.57
CA PRO A 505 14.27 20.43 8.91
C PRO A 505 14.74 21.88 8.69
N SER A 506 16.04 22.09 8.76
CA SER A 506 16.63 23.40 8.44
C SER A 506 16.29 23.83 7.00
N ASN A 507 16.44 25.12 6.69
CA ASN A 507 16.17 25.63 5.35
C ASN A 507 17.05 24.95 4.29
N SER A 508 18.32 24.64 4.58
CA SER A 508 19.21 23.93 3.64
C SER A 508 18.68 22.52 3.34
N VAL A 509 18.37 21.74 4.38
CA VAL A 509 17.87 20.36 4.25
C VAL A 509 16.54 20.34 3.49
N SER A 510 15.58 21.17 3.91
CA SER A 510 14.26 21.25 3.26
C SER A 510 14.32 21.72 1.80
N ARG A 511 15.23 22.63 1.44
CA ARG A 511 15.45 23.03 0.05
C ARG A 511 15.99 21.88 -0.80
N GLN A 512 16.90 21.07 -0.25
CA GLN A 512 17.44 19.91 -0.96
C GLN A 512 16.37 18.85 -1.19
N VAL A 513 15.53 18.55 -0.20
CA VAL A 513 14.37 17.64 -0.35
C VAL A 513 13.47 18.16 -1.47
N ARG A 514 13.01 19.42 -1.40
CA ARG A 514 12.10 20.01 -2.40
C ARG A 514 12.69 20.02 -3.81
N ALA A 515 13.99 20.28 -3.96
CA ALA A 515 14.65 20.23 -5.26
C ALA A 515 14.61 18.82 -5.88
N ASN A 516 14.83 17.78 -5.07
CA ASN A 516 14.77 16.39 -5.53
C ASN A 516 13.33 15.96 -5.85
N LEU A 517 12.34 16.39 -5.07
CA LEU A 517 10.92 16.18 -5.40
C LEU A 517 10.55 16.81 -6.74
N ALA A 518 11.05 18.02 -7.03
CA ALA A 518 10.82 18.69 -8.30
C ALA A 518 11.45 17.91 -9.48
N ILE A 519 12.66 17.37 -9.29
CA ILE A 519 13.31 16.52 -10.30
C ILE A 519 12.49 15.24 -10.55
N GLY A 520 12.01 14.58 -9.49
CA GLY A 520 11.17 13.40 -9.64
C GLY A 520 9.85 13.67 -10.37
N ARG A 521 9.20 14.82 -10.10
CA ARG A 521 8.01 15.24 -10.85
C ARG A 521 8.33 15.53 -12.32
N GLN A 522 9.47 16.15 -12.60
CA GLN A 522 9.90 16.37 -13.98
C GLN A 522 10.15 15.03 -14.71
N ALA A 523 10.70 14.03 -14.02
CA ALA A 523 10.94 12.70 -14.59
C ALA A 523 9.63 11.96 -14.91
N ILE A 524 8.58 12.11 -14.08
CA ILE A 524 7.23 11.62 -14.42
C ILE A 524 6.75 12.21 -15.74
N GLN A 525 6.93 13.51 -15.95
CA GLN A 525 6.43 14.22 -17.13
C GLN A 525 7.36 14.06 -18.36
N ALA A 526 8.46 13.33 -18.24
CA ALA A 526 9.35 13.07 -19.36
C ALA A 526 8.71 12.06 -20.34
N GLU A 527 8.94 12.32 -21.63
CA GLU A 527 8.44 11.53 -22.75
C GLU A 527 9.54 10.67 -23.37
N LEU A 528 9.19 9.46 -23.81
CA LEU A 528 10.13 8.52 -24.40
C LEU A 528 10.57 8.96 -25.81
N ASP A 529 11.77 9.51 -25.93
CA ASP A 529 12.38 9.84 -27.22
C ASP A 529 13.39 8.77 -27.67
N GLY A 530 13.07 8.03 -28.74
CA GLY A 530 13.97 7.04 -29.35
C GLY A 530 15.29 7.63 -29.87
N LYS A 531 15.36 8.93 -30.16
CA LYS A 531 16.61 9.59 -30.58
C LYS A 531 17.66 9.64 -29.47
N ARG A 532 17.23 9.52 -28.21
CA ARG A 532 18.11 9.43 -27.03
C ARG A 532 18.62 8.01 -26.76
N LEU A 533 18.29 7.05 -27.63
CA LEU A 533 18.76 5.66 -27.57
C LEU A 533 19.61 5.32 -28.81
N PRO A 534 20.78 5.97 -29.01
CA PRO A 534 21.57 5.82 -30.22
C PRO A 534 22.15 4.41 -30.37
N GLY A 535 22.30 3.94 -31.60
CA GLY A 535 22.91 2.64 -31.90
C GLY A 535 21.99 1.42 -31.69
N LEU A 536 20.75 1.63 -31.24
CA LEU A 536 19.76 0.59 -31.01
C LEU A 536 18.66 0.62 -32.09
N SER A 537 18.25 -0.55 -32.58
CA SER A 537 17.16 -0.68 -33.55
C SER A 537 15.92 -1.24 -32.87
N PHE A 538 14.79 -0.55 -33.00
CA PHE A 538 13.54 -0.92 -32.36
C PHE A 538 12.40 -1.13 -33.36
N ARG A 539 11.55 -2.10 -33.06
CA ARG A 539 10.17 -2.14 -33.55
C ARG A 539 9.33 -1.18 -32.69
N ASN A 540 8.78 -0.15 -33.31
CA ASN A 540 7.95 0.81 -32.60
C ASN A 540 6.51 0.33 -32.57
N LEU A 541 5.94 0.19 -31.37
CA LEU A 541 4.55 -0.14 -31.14
C LEU A 541 3.89 0.96 -30.27
N ARG A 542 2.57 0.94 -30.19
CA ARG A 542 1.77 1.87 -29.38
C ARG A 542 0.81 1.10 -28.48
N THR A 543 0.61 1.61 -27.27
CA THR A 543 -0.47 1.16 -26.39
C THR A 543 -1.77 1.88 -26.73
N ARG A 544 -2.86 1.51 -26.05
CA ARG A 544 -4.14 2.24 -26.15
C ARG A 544 -4.09 3.62 -25.49
N ALA A 545 -3.05 3.94 -24.71
CA ALA A 545 -2.85 5.25 -24.14
C ALA A 545 -2.24 6.21 -25.20
N PRO A 546 -3.02 7.18 -25.72
CA PRO A 546 -2.53 8.07 -26.79
C PRO A 546 -1.54 9.12 -26.27
N ASP A 547 -1.55 9.41 -24.97
CA ASP A 547 -0.77 10.44 -24.30
C ASP A 547 -0.45 10.05 -22.85
N LYS A 548 0.47 10.82 -22.25
CA LYS A 548 0.92 10.64 -20.87
C LYS A 548 -0.20 10.76 -19.85
N GLU A 549 -1.12 11.70 -20.04
CA GLU A 549 -2.22 11.92 -19.10
C GLU A 549 -3.12 10.69 -19.00
N THR A 550 -3.49 10.12 -20.15
CA THR A 550 -4.28 8.89 -20.21
C THR A 550 -3.52 7.72 -19.59
N HIS A 551 -2.22 7.59 -19.88
CA HIS A 551 -1.36 6.54 -19.30
C HIS A 551 -1.25 6.59 -17.78
N LEU A 552 -1.13 7.79 -17.21
CA LEU A 552 -1.05 7.98 -15.76
C LEU A 552 -2.41 7.75 -15.09
N GLY A 553 -3.51 8.20 -15.69
CA GLY A 553 -4.85 8.10 -15.10
C GLY A 553 -5.60 6.79 -15.35
N HIS A 554 -5.26 6.04 -16.41
CA HIS A 554 -5.95 4.82 -16.82
C HIS A 554 -4.94 3.69 -17.11
N PRO A 555 -4.47 2.97 -16.06
CA PRO A 555 -3.43 1.95 -16.20
C PRO A 555 -3.78 0.83 -17.19
N ASP A 556 -5.06 0.51 -17.38
CA ASP A 556 -5.57 -0.48 -18.33
C ASP A 556 -5.22 -0.13 -19.79
N THR A 557 -5.23 1.16 -20.13
CA THR A 557 -4.88 1.61 -21.48
C THR A 557 -3.41 1.41 -21.81
N GLY A 558 -2.52 1.52 -20.81
CA GLY A 558 -1.09 1.21 -20.96
C GLY A 558 -0.78 -0.29 -20.86
N ALA A 559 -1.71 -1.09 -20.36
CA ALA A 559 -1.59 -2.55 -20.29
C ALA A 559 -2.07 -3.27 -21.57
N ALA A 560 -2.53 -2.53 -22.58
CA ALA A 560 -3.08 -3.07 -23.83
C ALA A 560 -2.52 -2.34 -25.07
N LEU A 561 -2.33 -3.07 -26.16
CA LEU A 561 -1.83 -2.53 -27.43
C LEU A 561 -2.91 -1.79 -28.23
N ALA A 562 -2.49 -0.76 -28.96
CA ALA A 562 -3.33 -0.16 -30.00
C ALA A 562 -3.59 -1.17 -31.12
N GLU A 563 -4.76 -1.06 -31.77
CA GLU A 563 -5.22 -2.04 -32.77
C GLU A 563 -4.22 -2.24 -33.93
N ASP A 564 -3.62 -1.15 -34.41
CA ASP A 564 -2.61 -1.20 -35.48
C ASP A 564 -1.33 -1.94 -35.05
N SER A 565 -0.89 -1.71 -33.81
CA SER A 565 0.27 -2.40 -33.22
C SER A 565 -0.03 -3.87 -32.99
N THR A 566 -1.25 -4.17 -32.55
CA THR A 566 -1.78 -5.52 -32.37
C THR A 566 -1.79 -6.32 -33.67
N ASN A 567 -2.23 -5.71 -34.76
CA ASN A 567 -2.30 -6.33 -36.09
C ASN A 567 -0.93 -6.48 -36.76
N ALA A 568 0.08 -5.75 -36.28
CA ALA A 568 1.45 -5.83 -36.81
C ALA A 568 2.28 -7.00 -36.23
N LEU A 569 1.77 -7.72 -35.24
CA LEU A 569 2.48 -8.80 -34.57
C LEU A 569 1.99 -10.17 -35.04
N THR A 570 2.94 -11.04 -35.38
CA THR A 570 2.73 -12.44 -35.73
C THR A 570 3.78 -13.31 -35.05
N PRO A 571 3.55 -14.62 -34.86
CA PRO A 571 4.53 -15.50 -34.25
C PRO A 571 5.89 -15.48 -35.00
N GLU A 572 7.00 -15.28 -34.27
CA GLU A 572 8.35 -15.17 -34.86
C GLU A 572 9.30 -16.30 -34.47
N GLY A 573 8.93 -17.16 -33.51
CA GLY A 573 9.71 -18.35 -33.14
C GLY A 573 11.05 -18.03 -32.45
N MET A 574 11.09 -16.96 -31.64
CA MET A 574 12.24 -16.61 -30.80
C MET A 574 12.09 -17.13 -29.36
N ASP A 575 13.20 -17.25 -28.65
CA ASP A 575 13.19 -17.63 -27.22
C ASP A 575 12.84 -16.44 -26.33
N VAL A 576 13.45 -15.27 -26.60
CA VAL A 576 13.32 -14.08 -25.76
C VAL A 576 12.88 -12.87 -26.58
N GLN A 577 11.86 -12.15 -26.09
CA GLN A 577 11.47 -10.84 -26.60
C GLN A 577 11.78 -9.75 -25.56
N ILE A 578 12.45 -8.68 -25.98
CA ILE A 578 12.74 -7.53 -25.12
C ILE A 578 11.79 -6.38 -25.45
N ILE A 579 11.20 -5.77 -24.42
CA ILE A 579 10.36 -4.57 -24.52
C ILE A 579 11.04 -3.46 -23.73
N VAL A 580 11.15 -2.28 -24.33
CA VAL A 580 11.60 -1.04 -23.67
C VAL A 580 10.43 -0.08 -23.60
N SER A 581 10.05 0.31 -22.39
CA SER A 581 8.93 1.21 -22.14
C SER A 581 9.29 2.24 -21.08
N ASP A 582 8.78 3.47 -21.21
CA ASP A 582 8.99 4.51 -20.20
C ASP A 582 8.34 4.16 -18.87
N GLY A 583 7.23 3.39 -18.87
CA GLY A 583 6.49 3.14 -17.64
C GLY A 583 6.13 4.46 -16.96
N LEU A 584 6.65 4.70 -15.76
CA LEU A 584 6.44 5.96 -15.05
C LEU A 584 7.62 6.94 -15.17
N SER A 585 8.75 6.55 -15.78
CA SER A 585 9.93 7.42 -15.95
C SER A 585 10.66 7.17 -17.27
N ALA A 586 10.46 8.06 -18.25
CA ALA A 586 11.23 7.99 -19.50
C ALA A 586 12.74 8.26 -19.26
N GLU A 587 13.08 9.06 -18.24
CA GLU A 587 14.48 9.34 -17.89
C GLU A 587 15.21 8.07 -17.42
N ALA A 588 14.51 7.12 -16.77
CA ALA A 588 15.09 5.83 -16.42
C ALA A 588 15.50 5.02 -17.67
N VAL A 589 14.67 5.06 -18.71
CA VAL A 589 15.00 4.41 -19.99
C VAL A 589 16.18 5.09 -20.66
N HIS A 590 16.13 6.42 -20.81
CA HIS A 590 17.18 7.17 -21.50
C HIS A 590 18.55 7.08 -20.82
N TYR A 591 18.56 6.93 -19.49
CA TYR A 591 19.80 6.83 -18.73
C TYR A 591 20.41 5.42 -18.75
N ASN A 592 19.60 4.37 -18.64
CA ASN A 592 20.11 3.01 -18.40
C ASN A 592 20.17 2.13 -19.65
N VAL A 593 19.19 2.24 -20.54
CA VAL A 593 19.05 1.32 -21.69
C VAL A 593 20.24 1.36 -22.66
N PRO A 594 20.86 2.52 -22.97
CA PRO A 594 22.03 2.55 -23.85
C PRO A 594 23.20 1.68 -23.39
N ASP A 595 23.42 1.56 -22.08
CA ASP A 595 24.51 0.76 -21.50
C ASP A 595 24.07 -0.68 -21.21
N LEU A 596 22.82 -0.88 -20.80
CA LEU A 596 22.28 -2.18 -20.38
C LEU A 596 21.94 -3.09 -21.57
N LEU A 597 21.20 -2.57 -22.55
CA LEU A 597 20.60 -3.40 -23.59
C LEU A 597 21.64 -4.14 -24.45
N PRO A 598 22.77 -3.53 -24.87
CA PRO A 598 23.82 -4.27 -25.59
C PRO A 598 24.38 -5.45 -24.80
N VAL A 599 24.69 -5.26 -23.51
CA VAL A 599 25.22 -6.31 -22.63
C VAL A 599 24.23 -7.46 -22.47
N LEU A 600 22.95 -7.12 -22.28
CA LEU A 600 21.86 -8.09 -22.19
C LEU A 600 21.74 -8.92 -23.47
N MET A 601 21.72 -8.26 -24.63
CA MET A 601 21.58 -8.94 -25.92
C MET A 601 22.77 -9.85 -26.23
N ASP A 602 23.99 -9.37 -26.02
CA ASP A 602 25.22 -10.15 -26.22
C ASP A 602 25.26 -11.36 -25.28
N GLY A 603 24.89 -11.17 -24.01
CA GLY A 603 24.87 -12.23 -23.00
C GLY A 603 23.83 -13.32 -23.27
N LEU A 604 22.63 -12.95 -23.73
CA LEU A 604 21.59 -13.90 -24.15
C LEU A 604 22.02 -14.70 -25.39
N GLN A 605 22.60 -14.03 -26.40
CA GLN A 605 23.12 -14.69 -27.60
C GLN A 605 24.28 -15.64 -27.29
N ALA A 606 25.16 -15.27 -26.37
CA ALA A 606 26.26 -16.12 -25.92
C ALA A 606 25.77 -17.42 -25.24
N HIS A 607 24.57 -17.41 -24.65
CA HIS A 607 23.89 -18.58 -24.11
C HIS A 607 23.07 -19.35 -25.17
N GLY A 608 23.16 -18.98 -26.45
CA GLY A 608 22.48 -19.64 -27.55
C GLY A 608 20.99 -19.31 -27.67
N LEU A 609 20.49 -18.30 -26.96
CA LEU A 609 19.09 -17.87 -27.00
C LEU A 609 18.84 -16.96 -28.20
N SER A 610 17.78 -17.25 -28.96
CA SER A 610 17.33 -16.39 -30.04
C SER A 610 16.53 -15.21 -29.50
N ILE A 611 16.81 -14.00 -30.01
CA ILE A 611 16.22 -12.75 -29.53
C ILE A 611 15.42 -12.10 -30.66
N GLY A 612 14.16 -11.76 -30.38
CA GLY A 612 13.33 -10.96 -31.28
C GLY A 612 13.86 -9.52 -31.42
N GLN A 613 13.41 -8.78 -32.44
CA GLN A 613 13.77 -7.36 -32.54
C GLN A 613 13.25 -6.62 -31.30
N PRO A 614 14.08 -5.87 -30.54
CA PRO A 614 13.63 -5.14 -29.38
C PRO A 614 12.47 -4.20 -29.72
N ILE A 615 11.46 -4.13 -28.84
CA ILE A 615 10.28 -3.28 -29.03
C ILE A 615 10.47 -1.99 -28.24
N LEU A 616 10.20 -0.84 -28.86
CA LEU A 616 10.02 0.43 -28.16
C LEU A 616 8.51 0.70 -28.04
N LEU A 617 8.03 0.76 -26.79
CA LEU A 617 6.61 0.88 -26.47
C LEU A 617 6.39 2.02 -25.46
N PRO A 618 6.18 3.26 -25.92
CA PRO A 618 5.75 4.35 -25.06
C PRO A 618 4.43 4.03 -24.35
N HIS A 619 4.26 4.54 -23.13
CA HIS A 619 3.06 4.40 -22.30
C HIS A 619 2.69 2.95 -21.98
N GLY A 620 3.71 2.10 -21.79
CA GLY A 620 3.52 0.70 -21.44
C GLY A 620 3.39 0.49 -19.93
N ARG A 621 2.57 -0.48 -19.54
CA ARG A 621 2.53 -1.08 -18.20
C ARG A 621 3.01 -2.53 -18.29
N VAL A 622 3.50 -3.09 -17.18
CA VAL A 622 4.07 -4.45 -17.13
C VAL A 622 3.16 -5.51 -17.78
N LYS A 623 1.84 -5.40 -17.61
CA LYS A 623 0.87 -6.37 -18.13
C LYS A 623 0.72 -6.40 -19.66
N VAL A 624 1.18 -5.38 -20.39
CA VAL A 624 1.20 -5.40 -21.87
C VAL A 624 2.09 -6.52 -22.42
N ALA A 625 3.01 -7.03 -21.59
CA ALA A 625 3.83 -8.19 -21.93
C ALA A 625 2.98 -9.42 -22.27
N GLU A 626 1.84 -9.67 -21.62
CA GLU A 626 1.01 -10.84 -21.95
C GLU A 626 0.43 -10.75 -23.36
N GLU A 627 -0.10 -9.59 -23.76
CA GLU A 627 -0.65 -9.41 -25.10
C GLU A 627 0.42 -9.52 -26.18
N ILE A 628 1.62 -8.97 -25.94
CA ILE A 628 2.76 -9.14 -26.85
C ILE A 628 3.19 -10.62 -26.91
N GLY A 629 3.21 -11.29 -25.75
CA GLY A 629 3.56 -12.70 -25.61
C GLY A 629 2.63 -13.64 -26.35
N ASP A 630 1.33 -13.39 -26.26
CA ASP A 630 0.29 -14.18 -26.91
C ASP A 630 0.35 -14.05 -28.45
N ARG A 631 0.89 -12.92 -28.96
CA ARG A 631 0.99 -12.65 -30.40
C ARG A 631 2.31 -13.12 -31.02
N LEU A 632 3.42 -12.80 -30.38
CA LEU A 632 4.77 -13.09 -30.88
C LEU A 632 5.22 -14.52 -30.57
N MET A 633 4.61 -15.14 -29.57
CA MET A 633 4.94 -16.48 -29.12
C MET A 633 6.39 -16.70 -28.57
N PRO A 634 7.07 -15.76 -27.87
CA PRO A 634 8.38 -16.03 -27.23
C PRO A 634 8.28 -16.87 -25.96
N HIS A 635 9.26 -17.70 -25.61
CA HIS A 635 9.24 -18.40 -24.31
C HIS A 635 9.28 -17.45 -23.11
N LEU A 636 10.03 -16.34 -23.24
CA LEU A 636 10.22 -15.35 -22.18
C LEU A 636 10.16 -13.93 -22.74
N ILE A 637 9.54 -13.03 -21.98
CA ILE A 637 9.55 -11.59 -22.27
C ILE A 637 10.29 -10.86 -21.18
N ILE A 638 11.19 -9.96 -21.56
CA ILE A 638 11.92 -9.08 -20.65
C ILE A 638 11.47 -7.65 -20.91
N SER A 639 10.71 -7.06 -19.99
CA SER A 639 10.27 -5.67 -20.04
C SER A 639 11.19 -4.78 -19.22
N LEU A 640 12.03 -4.00 -19.91
CA LEU A 640 12.81 -2.91 -19.35
C LEU A 640 11.91 -1.68 -19.25
N ILE A 641 11.47 -1.35 -18.03
CA ILE A 641 10.43 -0.36 -17.78
C ILE A 641 10.84 0.63 -16.70
N GLY A 642 10.62 1.93 -16.95
CA GLY A 642 10.90 2.99 -15.98
C GLY A 642 10.00 2.88 -14.75
N GLU A 643 10.62 2.84 -13.57
CA GLU A 643 9.92 2.73 -12.30
C GLU A 643 9.24 4.05 -11.91
N ARG A 644 8.42 4.00 -10.86
CA ARG A 644 7.90 5.19 -10.20
C ARG A 644 9.08 5.99 -9.63
N PRO A 645 9.31 7.25 -10.05
CA PRO A 645 10.24 8.16 -9.38
C PRO A 645 9.86 8.30 -7.91
N GLY A 646 10.74 7.80 -7.07
CA GLY A 646 10.73 7.94 -5.61
C GLY A 646 12.12 8.31 -5.12
N GLY A 647 12.25 8.71 -3.85
CA GLY A 647 13.58 9.01 -3.32
C GLY A 647 14.15 10.33 -3.83
N ASP A 648 15.18 10.24 -4.67
CA ASP A 648 16.02 11.34 -5.09
C ASP A 648 16.19 11.47 -6.61
N ALA A 649 16.99 12.44 -7.04
CA ALA A 649 17.28 12.67 -8.45
C ALA A 649 17.86 11.44 -9.17
N ASN A 650 18.60 10.57 -8.47
CA ASN A 650 19.17 9.36 -9.07
C ASN A 650 18.11 8.25 -9.16
N ALA A 651 17.32 8.05 -8.10
CA ALA A 651 16.23 7.09 -8.08
C ALA A 651 15.09 7.47 -9.03
N SER A 652 14.97 8.75 -9.40
CA SER A 652 14.09 9.20 -10.50
C SER A 652 14.45 8.60 -11.87
N ARG A 653 15.66 8.01 -11.98
CA ARG A 653 16.15 7.29 -13.16
C ARG A 653 16.18 5.77 -12.92
N SER A 654 15.45 5.26 -11.94
CA SER A 654 15.40 3.83 -11.65
C SER A 654 14.60 3.06 -12.71
N LEU A 655 15.19 1.98 -13.22
CA LEU A 655 14.61 1.06 -14.19
C LEU A 655 14.40 -0.31 -13.54
N SER A 656 13.34 -1.00 -13.94
CA SER A 656 13.10 -2.42 -13.62
C SER A 656 13.16 -3.28 -14.88
N ALA A 657 13.58 -4.54 -14.72
CA ALA A 657 13.42 -5.61 -15.68
C ALA A 657 12.39 -6.61 -15.16
N TYR A 658 11.19 -6.62 -15.76
CA TYR A 658 10.17 -7.62 -15.49
C TYR A 658 10.29 -8.78 -16.47
N PHE A 659 10.16 -9.99 -15.97
CA PHE A 659 10.22 -11.23 -16.74
C PHE A 659 8.82 -11.83 -16.78
N ALA A 660 8.22 -11.98 -17.96
CA ALA A 660 6.96 -12.70 -18.13
C ALA A 660 7.28 -14.03 -18.83
N TYR A 661 7.28 -15.12 -18.07
CA TYR A 661 7.49 -16.48 -18.59
C TYR A 661 6.16 -17.08 -19.03
N ARG A 662 6.04 -17.50 -20.29
CA ARG A 662 4.80 -18.08 -20.82
C ARG A 662 4.68 -19.56 -20.47
N LEU A 663 3.54 -19.96 -19.93
CA LEU A 663 3.23 -21.34 -19.54
C LEU A 663 2.50 -22.09 -20.67
N ASP A 664 3.21 -22.40 -21.75
CA ASP A 664 2.65 -23.12 -22.91
C ASP A 664 2.52 -24.62 -22.69
N ASP A 665 3.38 -25.19 -21.85
CA ASP A 665 3.39 -26.62 -21.53
C ASP A 665 2.33 -26.91 -20.47
N GLU A 666 1.46 -27.88 -20.75
CA GLU A 666 0.33 -28.25 -19.90
C GLU A 666 0.77 -28.71 -18.50
N ASP A 667 1.83 -29.52 -18.42
CA ASP A 667 2.32 -30.07 -17.16
C ASP A 667 2.92 -28.94 -16.30
N VAL A 668 3.73 -28.08 -16.92
CA VAL A 668 4.30 -26.90 -16.23
C VAL A 668 3.20 -25.94 -15.77
N ARG A 669 2.18 -25.72 -16.60
CA ARG A 669 1.04 -24.87 -16.24
C ARG A 669 0.23 -25.47 -15.10
N GLN A 670 0.04 -26.78 -15.09
CA GLN A 670 -0.65 -27.49 -14.01
C GLN A 670 0.13 -27.36 -12.69
N ASP A 671 1.45 -27.51 -12.71
CA ASP A 671 2.30 -27.30 -11.54
C ASP A 671 2.23 -25.85 -11.02
N ALA A 672 2.27 -24.87 -11.92
CA ALA A 672 2.13 -23.46 -11.57
C ALA A 672 0.73 -23.15 -11.00
N ALA A 673 -0.33 -23.74 -11.56
CA ALA A 673 -1.70 -23.62 -11.07
C ALA A 673 -1.86 -24.22 -9.66
N ILE A 674 -1.24 -25.37 -9.40
CA ILE A 674 -1.23 -25.99 -8.07
C ILE A 674 -0.47 -25.11 -7.08
N PHE A 675 0.70 -24.61 -7.47
CA PHE A 675 1.54 -23.78 -6.59
C PHE A 675 0.86 -22.45 -6.24
N SER A 676 0.27 -21.78 -7.23
CA SER A 676 -0.36 -20.47 -7.07
C SER A 676 -1.81 -20.53 -6.57
N GLY A 677 -2.47 -21.67 -6.68
CA GLY A 677 -3.92 -21.80 -6.50
C GLY A 677 -4.75 -21.20 -7.65
N ASN A 678 -4.12 -20.70 -8.71
CA ASN A 678 -4.80 -20.11 -9.86
C ASN A 678 -4.84 -21.07 -11.06
N THR A 679 -5.99 -21.72 -11.28
CA THR A 679 -6.18 -22.67 -12.40
C THR A 679 -6.10 -22.02 -13.78
N ASN A 680 -6.19 -20.70 -13.87
CA ASN A 680 -6.17 -19.94 -15.12
C ASN A 680 -4.83 -19.23 -15.36
N ILE A 681 -3.76 -19.60 -14.62
CA ILE A 681 -2.45 -18.97 -14.78
C ILE A 681 -1.88 -19.23 -16.19
N ARG A 682 -1.44 -18.16 -16.86
CA ARG A 682 -0.84 -18.21 -18.21
C ARG A 682 0.61 -17.74 -18.24
N TYR A 683 0.98 -16.90 -17.28
CA TYR A 683 2.31 -16.32 -17.16
C TYR A 683 2.76 -16.32 -15.70
N GLU A 684 4.04 -16.55 -15.48
CA GLU A 684 4.70 -16.29 -14.20
C GLU A 684 5.62 -15.08 -14.32
N TYR A 685 5.73 -14.31 -13.23
CA TYR A 685 6.48 -13.06 -13.22
C TYR A 685 7.66 -13.08 -12.26
N SER A 686 8.82 -12.64 -12.73
CA SER A 686 9.96 -12.23 -11.88
C SER A 686 10.31 -10.77 -12.13
N VAL A 687 11.07 -10.16 -11.22
CA VAL A 687 11.55 -8.78 -11.36
C VAL A 687 12.99 -8.65 -10.89
N VAL A 688 13.76 -7.80 -11.57
CA VAL A 688 14.99 -7.18 -11.07
C VAL A 688 14.74 -5.67 -11.10
N SER A 689 14.74 -5.02 -9.94
CA SER A 689 14.42 -3.60 -9.80
C SER A 689 15.64 -2.77 -9.40
N ASN A 690 15.44 -1.47 -9.26
CA ASN A 690 16.41 -0.52 -8.73
C ASN A 690 17.68 -0.42 -9.62
N ILE A 691 17.50 -0.51 -10.94
CA ILE A 691 18.59 -0.42 -11.92
C ILE A 691 18.87 1.06 -12.23
N HIS A 692 19.96 1.57 -11.67
CA HIS A 692 20.51 2.91 -11.91
C HIS A 692 21.89 3.04 -11.26
N ALA A 693 22.58 4.16 -11.47
CA ALA A 693 23.94 4.38 -10.96
C ALA A 693 24.08 4.33 -9.41
N GLY A 694 22.99 4.51 -8.66
CA GLY A 694 22.96 4.43 -7.19
C GLY A 694 22.35 3.15 -6.64
N GLY A 695 21.92 2.23 -7.53
CA GLY A 695 21.34 0.94 -7.21
C GLY A 695 22.17 -0.16 -7.86
N LEU A 696 21.55 -1.01 -8.68
CA LEU A 696 22.25 -1.95 -9.55
C LEU A 696 22.72 -1.22 -10.83
N PRO A 697 24.03 -1.02 -11.07
CA PRO A 697 24.50 -0.29 -12.23
C PRO A 697 24.07 -0.96 -13.55
N PRO A 698 23.75 -0.20 -14.62
CA PRO A 698 23.11 -0.74 -15.83
C PRO A 698 23.93 -1.83 -16.55
N ILE A 699 25.26 -1.72 -16.55
CA ILE A 699 26.15 -2.72 -17.15
C ILE A 699 26.09 -4.04 -16.35
N GLU A 700 26.18 -3.96 -15.02
CA GLU A 700 26.08 -5.13 -14.13
C GLU A 700 24.68 -5.74 -14.18
N ALA A 701 23.65 -4.90 -14.25
CA ALA A 701 22.26 -5.31 -14.41
C ALA A 701 22.06 -6.15 -15.68
N GLY A 702 22.72 -5.81 -16.78
CA GLY A 702 22.69 -6.62 -18.01
C GLY A 702 23.03 -8.08 -17.74
N SER A 703 24.13 -8.34 -17.03
CA SER A 703 24.56 -9.70 -16.66
C SER A 703 23.60 -10.38 -15.68
N VAL A 704 23.13 -9.67 -14.65
CA VAL A 704 22.16 -10.21 -13.68
C VAL A 704 20.84 -10.61 -14.36
N ILE A 705 20.38 -9.81 -15.33
CA ILE A 705 19.18 -10.10 -16.11
C ILE A 705 19.38 -11.34 -16.99
N VAL A 706 20.56 -11.52 -17.60
CA VAL A 706 20.91 -12.73 -18.37
C VAL A 706 20.85 -13.96 -17.48
N ASP A 707 21.52 -13.94 -16.32
CA ASP A 707 21.54 -15.07 -15.39
C ASP A 707 20.13 -15.44 -14.92
N LYS A 708 19.30 -14.44 -14.63
CA LYS A 708 17.90 -14.64 -14.25
C LYS A 708 17.09 -15.24 -15.39
N ALA A 709 17.24 -14.74 -16.62
CA ALA A 709 16.54 -15.26 -17.80
C ALA A 709 16.89 -16.73 -18.07
N VAL A 710 18.19 -17.06 -18.02
CA VAL A 710 18.68 -18.44 -18.19
C VAL A 710 18.13 -19.34 -17.08
N ARG A 711 18.15 -18.88 -15.82
CA ARG A 711 17.58 -19.64 -14.70
C ARG A 711 16.08 -19.91 -14.89
N ILE A 712 15.31 -18.91 -15.31
CA ILE A 712 13.87 -19.04 -15.58
C ILE A 712 13.61 -20.09 -16.67
N LEU A 713 14.31 -19.99 -17.80
CA LEU A 713 14.13 -20.89 -18.95
C LEU A 713 14.54 -22.33 -18.60
N ASN A 714 15.67 -22.52 -17.90
CA ASN A 714 16.13 -23.85 -17.47
C ASN A 714 15.21 -24.49 -16.43
N ALA A 715 14.74 -23.72 -15.46
CA ALA A 715 13.84 -24.21 -14.41
C ALA A 715 12.39 -24.35 -14.89
N ARG A 716 12.04 -23.78 -16.06
CA ARG A 716 10.67 -23.66 -16.57
C ARG A 716 9.74 -23.06 -15.52
N ALA A 717 10.23 -22.04 -14.81
CA ALA A 717 9.53 -21.39 -13.71
C ALA A 717 10.00 -19.95 -13.51
N ALA A 718 9.08 -19.08 -13.11
CA ALA A 718 9.40 -17.72 -12.64
C ALA A 718 8.71 -17.42 -11.30
N GLY A 719 8.93 -16.21 -10.78
CA GLY A 719 8.34 -15.72 -9.54
C GLY A 719 8.64 -16.57 -8.32
N ASN A 720 7.65 -16.63 -7.41
CA ASN A 720 7.76 -17.37 -6.16
C ASN A 720 8.06 -18.86 -6.39
N ARG A 721 7.52 -19.46 -7.45
CA ARG A 721 7.79 -20.88 -7.76
C ARG A 721 9.26 -21.10 -8.04
N LEU A 722 9.90 -20.23 -8.82
CA LEU A 722 11.33 -20.29 -9.08
C LEU A 722 12.18 -20.16 -7.82
N GLU A 723 11.80 -19.29 -6.88
CA GLU A 723 12.56 -19.07 -5.65
C GLU A 723 12.46 -20.22 -4.64
N THR A 724 11.43 -21.06 -4.75
CA THR A 724 11.35 -22.30 -3.96
C THR A 724 12.21 -23.44 -4.51
N MET A 725 12.71 -23.32 -5.74
CA MET A 725 13.54 -24.34 -6.36
C MET A 725 15.02 -24.19 -5.95
N PRO A 726 15.73 -25.29 -5.69
CA PRO A 726 17.16 -25.24 -5.39
C PRO A 726 17.93 -24.63 -6.56
N SER A 727 18.88 -23.74 -6.27
CA SER A 727 19.80 -23.17 -7.24
C SER A 727 20.71 -24.27 -7.79
N SER A 728 20.34 -24.87 -8.92
CA SER A 728 21.18 -25.86 -9.58
C SER A 728 22.35 -25.19 -10.30
N PRO A 729 23.58 -25.69 -10.18
CA PRO A 729 24.67 -25.28 -11.06
C PRO A 729 24.37 -25.76 -12.48
N HIS A 730 24.36 -24.82 -13.43
CA HIS A 730 24.34 -24.97 -14.89
C HIS A 730 24.09 -26.39 -15.45
N ALA A 731 22.83 -26.72 -15.76
CA ALA A 731 22.51 -27.74 -16.76
C ALA A 731 21.93 -27.02 -18.00
N PRO A 732 22.44 -27.26 -19.21
CA PRO A 732 21.96 -26.59 -20.42
C PRO A 732 20.55 -27.07 -20.80
N PHE A 733 19.76 -26.14 -21.33
CA PHE A 733 18.48 -26.38 -21.99
C PHE A 733 18.70 -27.24 -23.25
N GLU A 734 18.12 -28.43 -23.32
CA GLU A 734 18.07 -29.24 -24.56
C GLU A 734 16.74 -28.95 -25.29
N LEU A 735 16.83 -28.37 -26.49
CA LEU A 735 15.71 -28.24 -27.43
C LEU A 735 15.48 -29.57 -28.15
N HIS A 736 14.28 -30.14 -28.00
CA HIS A 736 13.84 -31.27 -28.83
C HIS A 736 13.63 -30.85 -30.30
N ASP A 737 14.43 -31.46 -31.16
CA ASP A 737 14.32 -31.71 -32.60
C ASP A 737 13.56 -30.74 -33.52
N LYS A 738 14.35 -30.00 -34.31
CA LYS A 738 14.00 -29.67 -35.71
C LYS A 738 14.73 -30.65 -36.62
N THR A 739 14.03 -31.67 -37.14
CA THR A 739 14.10 -32.17 -38.54
C THR A 739 13.40 -33.53 -38.65
N ASP A 740 12.30 -33.60 -39.39
CA ASP A 740 12.10 -34.73 -40.31
C ASP A 740 11.19 -34.32 -41.48
N VAL A 741 11.84 -33.81 -42.53
CA VAL A 741 11.28 -33.78 -43.89
C VAL A 741 11.64 -35.12 -44.51
N GLY A 742 10.76 -36.10 -44.34
CA GLY A 742 10.87 -37.42 -44.95
C GLY A 742 9.87 -37.60 -46.09
N MET A 743 10.26 -37.19 -47.30
CA MET A 743 9.70 -37.76 -48.54
C MET A 743 9.91 -39.28 -48.55
N THR A 744 8.86 -40.07 -48.80
CA THR A 744 9.03 -41.28 -49.61
C THR A 744 7.78 -41.63 -50.41
N ILE A 745 8.07 -41.98 -51.65
CA ILE A 745 7.21 -42.32 -52.77
C ILE A 745 6.62 -43.73 -52.57
N ASN A 746 5.29 -43.84 -52.59
CA ASN A 746 4.50 -44.72 -53.47
C ASN A 746 3.00 -44.52 -53.25
#